data_AF-A0A3R7DLB3-F1
#
_entry.id   AF-A0A3R7DLB3-F1
#
_cell.length_a   1.000
_cell.length_b   1.000
_cell.length_c   1.000
_cell.angle_alpha   90.00
_cell.angle_beta   90.00
_cell.angle_gamma   90.00
#
_symmetry.space_group_name_H-M   'P 1'
#
loop_
_entity.id
_entity.type
_entity.pdbx_description
1 polymer ?
#
loop_
_entity_poly.entity_id
_entity_poly.type
_entity_poly.pdbx_seq_one_letter_code
_entity_poly.pdbx_strand_id
1 'polypeptide(L)'
;MNDFSQNRQSLLRDLIESKCVFRAPKHRLVSSSGKSLSWLIDLRPILLSSEGLDTLAELFWTRYADQLPFQVGGMEMAAVPLVAAILMNAARKGYNVTGFIIHKERKRYGRMNAIEGDVSDAPVLLVDDIFNSGTSLEQSRVVLEEISRTIWKVWSVIDYGSRTGTEWQKRHGVTVESAYALEDFGLKLSVPKSHAAQLSFVTRWVAKTESANHHYVVPKSAPRAQNGFIYFGTDAGEMRCVDGASGQTRWSFKIEAGRSKGIWSTPYVTHDRVFFGGYDGNLYALCAENGREIWRYVEPDWIGSSPAYAADLGLVFIGVEYASPTRAGGVTAIDAKSGQKVWEYPTRCYVHGSPLYVADIAAVLCGTNDGALVALDAHTGAVRWQFQTNGAIKHAPALDLERRQVVFGSFDGGIRGVSLDTGELRFCIQTGNAVYTTPLIDGARAWCGSTDKYLYVIDLATGEGIAKIGAHSKIFSSPARIGPWVWFGSTNGRVRAIDPATFALAGVFQLPDAVTSAVEYDSVNRMLIVVSIANRLYGISVMPPVLREQSEDGQSQIDVTALQLARLTVDAVINHTPLPDPERYRLTGAYPHGGVFVSLRNQTTLQRIGRGGQWTFDAAGSSPEMSVIVATTKACANLSIDSLRETIVSVSLFGPLEQTTLEELNHEKFGIVVRATAGAKLGGALPNSPEYSNEQGQYLHALRNAKFTQWEGHTLYRHTVERQAEDLSWPVYGAPFPYDEADLTRFVAWLLSPGGRAESQDFYSGLADRLSALAVTRYVDALVAGSNDARRQAVDAKVTTILLPVAGMQNADVSDLKESVASQRTGAERVLLSLIFKGRSVGERTRLRGHFRMDRDALICRNDAESQVFLPALNMQRGMDAETLIATLPDFPAATWEIAPCWTWAVEGEANPLLVRGMTDAILSADSRINGSAGAIVDVSHNPLFQE
;
A
#
# COMPACT_ATOMS: atom_id res chain seq x y z
N MET A 1 -9.50 53.06 28.39
CA MET A 1 -9.61 51.99 27.38
C MET A 1 -9.83 50.61 28.02
N ASN A 2 -9.10 50.22 29.07
CA ASN A 2 -9.29 48.91 29.74
C ASN A 2 -10.71 48.65 30.29
N ASP A 3 -11.33 49.65 30.92
CA ASP A 3 -12.65 49.50 31.55
C ASP A 3 -13.80 49.31 30.53
N PHE A 4 -13.68 49.95 29.35
CA PHE A 4 -14.65 49.83 28.26
C PHE A 4 -14.57 48.49 27.52
N SER A 5 -13.33 47.99 27.31
CA SER A 5 -13.08 46.68 26.71
C SER A 5 -13.60 45.55 27.61
N GLN A 6 -13.32 45.62 28.91
CA GLN A 6 -13.78 44.63 29.89
C GLN A 6 -15.31 44.56 29.97
N ASN A 7 -16.00 45.71 29.93
CA ASN A 7 -17.45 45.75 29.98
C ASN A 7 -18.10 45.13 28.71
N ARG A 8 -17.55 45.40 27.52
CA ARG A 8 -18.02 44.79 26.26
C ARG A 8 -17.72 43.29 26.18
N GLN A 9 -16.57 42.85 26.70
CA GLN A 9 -16.23 41.43 26.78
C GLN A 9 -17.20 40.70 27.74
N SER A 10 -17.55 41.29 28.89
CA SER A 10 -18.58 40.72 29.77
C SER A 10 -19.95 40.62 29.08
N LEU A 11 -20.39 41.69 28.41
CA LEU A 11 -21.68 41.71 27.70
C LEU A 11 -21.76 40.62 26.62
N LEU A 12 -20.70 40.47 25.80
CA LEU A 12 -20.67 39.45 24.76
C LEU A 12 -20.68 38.03 25.34
N ARG A 13 -19.96 37.79 26.44
CA ARG A 13 -19.99 36.51 27.14
C ARG A 13 -21.42 36.15 27.57
N ASP A 14 -22.14 37.09 28.18
CA ASP A 14 -23.52 36.86 28.65
C ASP A 14 -24.49 36.61 27.48
N LEU A 15 -24.29 37.30 26.35
CA LEU A 15 -25.03 37.03 25.12
C LEU A 15 -24.76 35.63 24.58
N ILE A 16 -23.50 35.19 24.55
CA ILE A 16 -23.12 33.84 24.08
C ILE A 16 -23.74 32.78 25.00
N GLU A 17 -23.57 32.93 26.32
CA GLU A 17 -24.09 31.97 27.30
C GLU A 17 -25.62 31.83 27.23
N SER A 18 -26.33 32.94 27.06
CA SER A 18 -27.80 32.94 27.05
C SER A 18 -28.43 32.52 25.72
N LYS A 19 -27.79 32.80 24.58
CA LYS A 19 -28.39 32.61 23.24
C LYS A 19 -27.72 31.53 22.38
N CYS A 20 -26.45 31.22 22.65
CA CYS A 20 -25.64 30.38 21.77
C CYS A 20 -25.22 29.05 22.40
N VAL A 21 -25.29 28.92 23.73
CA VAL A 21 -24.95 27.67 24.42
C VAL A 21 -26.21 26.84 24.69
N PHE A 22 -26.32 25.71 23.99
CA PHE A 22 -27.41 24.76 24.14
C PHE A 22 -26.95 23.57 24.96
N ARG A 23 -27.76 23.16 25.95
CA ARG A 23 -27.48 22.01 26.83
C ARG A 23 -28.63 21.01 26.84
N ALA A 24 -28.30 19.71 26.91
CA ALA A 24 -29.25 18.64 27.17
C ALA A 24 -29.63 18.59 28.67
N PRO A 25 -30.85 18.12 29.04
CA PRO A 25 -31.92 17.63 28.17
C PRO A 25 -32.82 18.73 27.60
N LYS A 26 -32.60 20.01 27.99
CA LYS A 26 -33.44 21.16 27.58
C LYS A 26 -33.55 21.28 26.05
N HIS A 27 -32.51 20.88 25.34
CA HIS A 27 -32.48 20.81 23.89
C HIS A 27 -32.17 19.39 23.42
N ARG A 28 -32.83 18.93 22.36
CA ARG A 28 -32.46 17.70 21.66
C ARG A 28 -31.27 17.99 20.76
N LEU A 29 -30.09 17.58 21.20
CA LEU A 29 -28.83 17.86 20.50
C LEU A 29 -28.26 16.57 19.91
N VAL A 30 -27.95 16.61 18.62
CA VAL A 30 -27.45 15.46 17.87
C VAL A 30 -26.23 15.89 17.05
N SER A 31 -25.18 15.08 17.07
CA SER A 31 -23.99 15.29 16.25
C SER A 31 -24.27 15.04 14.77
N SER A 32 -23.33 15.43 13.91
CA SER A 32 -23.35 15.07 12.48
C SER A 32 -23.33 13.56 12.22
N SER A 33 -22.93 12.76 13.21
CA SER A 33 -22.94 11.29 13.19
C SER A 33 -24.17 10.67 13.85
N GLY A 34 -25.18 11.47 14.21
CA GLY A 34 -26.43 10.97 14.80
C GLY A 34 -26.35 10.68 16.31
N LYS A 35 -25.22 10.96 16.97
CA LYS A 35 -25.03 10.70 18.41
C LYS A 35 -25.59 11.85 19.25
N SER A 36 -26.16 11.54 20.41
CA SER A 36 -26.63 12.57 21.34
C SER A 36 -25.47 13.38 21.89
N LEU A 37 -25.62 14.70 21.96
CA LEU A 37 -24.65 15.63 22.53
C LEU A 37 -25.16 16.15 23.88
N SER A 38 -24.25 16.34 24.85
CA SER A 38 -24.56 16.98 26.13
C SER A 38 -24.68 18.50 26.01
N TRP A 39 -23.95 19.10 25.07
CA TRP A 39 -23.98 20.53 24.78
C TRP A 39 -23.62 20.80 23.30
N LEU A 40 -24.00 21.98 22.81
CA LEU A 40 -23.68 22.50 21.49
C LEU A 40 -23.53 24.02 21.58
N ILE A 41 -22.49 24.58 20.96
CA ILE A 41 -22.39 26.03 20.73
C ILE A 41 -22.76 26.32 19.28
N ASP A 42 -23.66 27.27 19.08
CA ASP A 42 -24.01 27.79 17.75
C ASP A 42 -24.04 29.32 17.84
N LEU A 43 -23.05 29.98 17.23
CA LEU A 43 -22.86 31.44 17.30
C LEU A 43 -23.72 32.22 16.31
N ARG A 44 -24.49 31.56 15.44
CA ARG A 44 -25.35 32.22 14.45
C ARG A 44 -26.32 33.25 15.03
N PRO A 45 -26.95 33.04 16.21
CA PRO A 45 -27.82 34.06 16.83
C PRO A 45 -27.11 35.39 17.09
N ILE A 46 -25.80 35.37 17.38
CA ILE A 46 -25.01 36.58 17.63
C ILE A 46 -24.44 37.14 16.33
N LEU A 47 -23.93 36.28 15.44
CA LEU A 47 -23.43 36.66 14.12
C LEU A 47 -24.51 37.26 13.21
N LEU A 48 -25.79 37.03 13.50
CA LEU A 48 -26.93 37.60 12.79
C LEU A 48 -27.69 38.64 13.62
N SER A 49 -27.04 39.22 14.64
CA SER A 49 -27.57 40.31 15.46
C SER A 49 -26.70 41.56 15.35
N SER A 50 -27.32 42.75 15.31
CA SER A 50 -26.58 44.02 15.23
C SER A 50 -25.68 44.26 16.44
N GLU A 51 -26.20 43.99 17.64
CA GLU A 51 -25.46 44.15 18.91
C GLU A 51 -24.27 43.19 19.00
N GLY A 52 -24.48 41.93 18.61
CA GLY A 52 -23.43 40.90 18.62
C GLY A 52 -22.29 41.21 17.64
N LEU A 53 -22.63 41.53 16.39
CA LEU A 53 -21.63 41.85 15.36
C LEU A 53 -20.85 43.13 15.66
N ASP A 54 -21.51 44.20 16.14
CA ASP A 54 -20.81 45.44 16.51
C ASP A 54 -19.83 45.19 17.65
N THR A 55 -20.25 44.42 18.67
CA THR A 55 -19.39 44.07 19.81
C THR A 55 -18.18 43.24 19.37
N LEU A 56 -18.38 42.24 18.51
CA LEU A 56 -17.30 41.42 17.96
C LEU A 56 -16.29 42.25 17.14
N ALA A 57 -16.78 43.14 16.27
CA ALA A 57 -15.92 44.01 15.47
C ALA A 57 -15.11 44.99 16.32
N GLU A 58 -15.70 45.55 17.39
CA GLU A 58 -14.98 46.43 18.32
C GLU A 58 -13.90 45.69 19.12
N LEU A 59 -14.18 44.46 19.57
CA LEU A 59 -13.17 43.61 20.22
C LEU A 59 -12.01 43.29 19.26
N PHE A 60 -12.33 42.96 18.01
CA PHE A 60 -11.33 42.74 16.97
C PHE A 60 -10.43 43.96 16.77
N TRP A 61 -11.00 45.16 16.60
CA TRP A 61 -10.20 46.36 16.37
C TRP A 61 -9.42 46.83 17.60
N THR A 62 -9.96 46.60 18.81
CA THR A 62 -9.20 46.84 20.06
C THR A 62 -7.92 46.01 20.10
N ARG A 63 -7.93 44.83 19.47
CA ARG A 63 -6.80 43.90 19.46
C ARG A 63 -5.80 44.15 18.33
N TYR A 64 -6.26 44.56 17.14
CA TYR A 64 -5.43 44.56 15.93
C TYR A 64 -5.19 45.93 15.28
N ALA A 65 -5.82 47.02 15.75
CA ALA A 65 -5.65 48.33 15.12
C ALA A 65 -4.19 48.81 15.08
N ASP A 66 -3.38 48.43 16.07
CA ASP A 66 -1.96 48.76 16.19
C ASP A 66 -1.03 47.88 15.32
N GLN A 67 -1.57 46.84 14.68
CA GLN A 67 -0.83 45.87 13.87
C GLN A 67 -1.05 46.05 12.36
N LEU A 68 -1.69 47.14 11.93
CA LEU A 68 -1.82 47.47 10.51
C LEU A 68 -0.44 47.69 9.85
N PRO A 69 -0.27 47.33 8.55
CA PRO A 69 -1.30 46.88 7.60
C PRO A 69 -1.51 45.36 7.57
N PHE A 70 -2.76 44.93 7.37
CA PHE A 70 -3.16 43.56 7.04
C PHE A 70 -4.47 43.57 6.26
N GLN A 71 -4.87 42.42 5.72
CA GLN A 71 -6.18 42.16 5.12
C GLN A 71 -6.92 41.06 5.88
N VAL A 72 -8.25 41.10 5.86
CA VAL A 72 -9.10 40.19 6.64
C VAL A 72 -9.84 39.22 5.74
N GLY A 73 -9.60 37.93 5.92
CA GLY A 73 -10.27 36.88 5.17
C GLY A 73 -11.04 35.91 6.05
N GLY A 74 -11.84 35.05 5.46
CA GLY A 74 -12.41 33.91 6.18
C GLY A 74 -13.16 32.96 5.27
N MET A 75 -13.38 31.73 5.73
CA MET A 75 -14.13 30.74 4.97
C MET A 75 -15.63 30.90 5.23
N GLU A 76 -16.44 30.77 4.18
CA GLU A 76 -17.89 31.04 4.09
C GLU A 76 -18.82 30.63 5.28
N MET A 77 -20.09 31.04 5.21
CA MET A 77 -21.17 30.88 6.21
C MET A 77 -20.98 31.64 7.54
N ALA A 78 -19.91 31.34 8.29
CA ALA A 78 -19.67 31.95 9.61
C ALA A 78 -18.79 33.19 9.52
N ALA A 79 -17.77 33.18 8.64
CA ALA A 79 -16.87 34.32 8.50
C ALA A 79 -17.49 35.48 7.72
N VAL A 80 -18.47 35.25 6.83
CA VAL A 80 -19.05 36.31 5.98
C VAL A 80 -19.63 37.47 6.81
N PRO A 81 -20.52 37.23 7.80
CA PRO A 81 -21.00 38.31 8.67
C PRO A 81 -19.87 39.01 9.44
N LEU A 82 -18.88 38.24 9.90
CA LEU A 82 -17.79 38.74 10.72
C LEU A 82 -16.83 39.64 9.94
N VAL A 83 -16.39 39.21 8.75
CA VAL A 83 -15.58 40.01 7.82
C VAL A 83 -16.32 41.29 7.46
N ALA A 84 -17.60 41.21 7.10
CA ALA A 84 -18.40 42.38 6.77
C ALA A 84 -18.48 43.39 7.94
N ALA A 85 -18.75 42.92 9.16
CA ALA A 85 -18.80 43.76 10.34
C ALA A 85 -17.46 44.44 10.65
N ILE A 86 -16.36 43.69 10.54
CA ILE A 86 -15.00 44.22 10.73
C ILE A 86 -14.70 45.33 9.71
N LEU A 87 -15.00 45.12 8.43
CA LEU A 87 -14.77 46.11 7.37
C LEU A 87 -15.64 47.36 7.54
N MET A 88 -16.91 47.20 7.88
CA MET A 88 -17.80 48.33 8.14
C MET A 88 -17.34 49.15 9.35
N ASN A 89 -16.87 48.49 10.41
CA ASN A 89 -16.32 49.16 11.59
C ASN A 89 -14.99 49.86 11.27
N ALA A 90 -14.13 49.23 10.45
CA ALA A 90 -12.88 49.81 9.95
C ALA A 90 -13.13 51.16 9.25
N ALA A 91 -14.10 51.19 8.34
CA ALA A 91 -14.48 52.40 7.60
C ALA A 91 -14.92 53.54 8.53
N ARG A 92 -15.69 53.24 9.59
CA ARG A 92 -16.12 54.24 10.58
C ARG A 92 -14.94 54.78 11.40
N LYS A 93 -13.93 53.96 11.67
CA LYS A 93 -12.73 54.31 12.44
C LYS A 93 -11.60 54.89 11.57
N GLY A 94 -11.76 54.90 10.24
CA GLY A 94 -10.76 55.41 9.30
C GLY A 94 -9.60 54.44 9.01
N TYR A 95 -9.75 53.15 9.31
CA TYR A 95 -8.75 52.13 8.99
C TYR A 95 -8.87 51.67 7.54
N ASN A 96 -7.75 51.61 6.82
CA ASN A 96 -7.70 51.13 5.45
C ASN A 96 -7.39 49.63 5.42
N VAL A 97 -8.43 48.79 5.35
CA VAL A 97 -8.32 47.32 5.32
C VAL A 97 -9.26 46.76 4.28
N THR A 98 -8.77 45.80 3.50
CA THR A 98 -9.56 45.03 2.55
C THR A 98 -9.94 43.68 3.15
N GLY A 99 -11.00 43.07 2.60
CA GLY A 99 -11.33 41.71 2.97
C GLY A 99 -11.81 40.85 1.81
N PHE A 100 -11.76 39.54 2.04
CA PHE A 100 -12.03 38.53 1.04
C PHE A 100 -12.70 37.30 1.67
N ILE A 101 -13.38 36.48 0.86
CA ILE A 101 -14.07 35.27 1.31
C ILE A 101 -13.56 34.05 0.56
N ILE A 102 -13.25 32.98 1.29
CA ILE A 102 -12.84 31.69 0.71
C ILE A 102 -14.05 30.76 0.68
N HIS A 103 -14.29 30.12 -0.47
CA HIS A 103 -15.30 29.07 -0.60
C HIS A 103 -14.77 27.73 -0.09
N LYS A 104 -15.61 26.92 0.56
CA LYS A 104 -15.26 25.55 0.97
C LYS A 104 -15.10 24.63 -0.24
N GLU A 105 -15.90 24.86 -1.27
CA GLU A 105 -15.74 24.29 -2.61
C GLU A 105 -15.75 25.41 -3.63
N ARG A 106 -14.79 25.39 -4.57
CA ARG A 106 -14.70 26.40 -5.63
C ARG A 106 -16.02 26.53 -6.41
N LYS A 107 -16.39 27.76 -6.75
CA LYS A 107 -17.55 28.03 -7.62
C LYS A 107 -17.38 27.39 -8.99
N ARG A 108 -18.48 26.87 -9.52
CA ARG A 108 -18.54 26.20 -10.85
C ARG A 108 -19.08 27.11 -11.95
N TYR A 109 -19.44 28.34 -11.61
CA TYR A 109 -20.06 29.31 -12.52
C TYR A 109 -19.51 30.71 -12.24
N GLY A 110 -19.78 31.65 -13.14
CA GLY A 110 -19.23 33.00 -13.08
C GLY A 110 -17.71 32.98 -13.24
N ARG A 111 -16.99 33.69 -12.37
CA ARG A 111 -15.51 33.73 -12.37
C ARG A 111 -14.85 32.43 -11.90
N MET A 112 -15.62 31.47 -11.36
CA MET A 112 -15.11 30.18 -10.86
C MET A 112 -13.97 30.31 -9.83
N ASN A 113 -13.97 31.41 -9.09
CA ASN A 113 -12.94 31.69 -8.10
C ASN A 113 -13.15 30.82 -6.85
N ALA A 114 -12.04 30.44 -6.21
CA ALA A 114 -12.05 29.93 -4.84
C ALA A 114 -12.10 31.06 -3.80
N ILE A 115 -11.71 32.29 -4.19
CA ILE A 115 -11.69 33.48 -3.36
C ILE A 115 -12.53 34.60 -4.00
N GLU A 116 -13.42 35.22 -3.21
CA GLU A 116 -14.14 36.44 -3.58
C GLU A 116 -13.49 37.65 -2.94
N GLY A 117 -13.42 38.77 -3.67
CA GLY A 117 -12.66 39.95 -3.28
C GLY A 117 -11.21 39.89 -3.77
N ASP A 118 -10.52 41.02 -3.69
CA ASP A 118 -9.15 41.14 -4.15
C ASP A 118 -8.17 40.90 -2.99
N VAL A 119 -7.34 39.87 -3.14
CA VAL A 119 -6.31 39.53 -2.15
C VAL A 119 -5.06 40.35 -2.45
N SER A 120 -4.72 41.28 -1.56
CA SER A 120 -3.56 42.16 -1.70
C SER A 120 -2.25 41.49 -1.28
N ASP A 121 -1.13 42.24 -1.31
CA ASP A 121 0.16 41.80 -0.75
C ASP A 121 0.24 41.90 0.78
N ALA A 122 -0.77 42.47 1.44
CA ALA A 122 -0.76 42.63 2.90
C ALA A 122 -0.86 41.27 3.62
N PRO A 123 -0.34 41.15 4.85
CA PRO A 123 -0.51 39.97 5.70
C PRO A 123 -1.97 39.52 5.79
N VAL A 124 -2.22 38.21 5.68
CA VAL A 124 -3.58 37.65 5.74
C VAL A 124 -3.93 37.26 7.18
N LEU A 125 -4.92 37.95 7.75
CA LEU A 125 -5.56 37.57 9.00
C LEU A 125 -6.88 36.86 8.68
N LEU A 126 -6.99 35.58 9.03
CA LEU A 126 -8.24 34.84 8.87
C LEU A 126 -9.13 34.97 10.11
N VAL A 127 -10.43 35.13 9.91
CA VAL A 127 -11.42 35.14 10.99
C VAL A 127 -12.37 33.95 10.87
N ASP A 128 -12.73 33.36 12.01
CA ASP A 128 -13.69 32.26 12.10
C ASP A 128 -14.51 32.36 13.37
N ASP A 129 -15.71 31.76 13.43
CA ASP A 129 -16.53 31.83 14.64
C ASP A 129 -16.01 30.87 15.73
N ILE A 130 -15.66 29.64 15.34
CA ILE A 130 -15.18 28.60 16.24
C ILE A 130 -13.91 27.97 15.67
N PHE A 131 -12.82 28.05 16.43
CA PHE A 131 -11.62 27.25 16.18
C PHE A 131 -11.69 25.93 16.95
N ASN A 132 -11.70 24.81 16.21
CA ASN A 132 -11.70 23.47 16.79
C ASN A 132 -10.50 22.66 16.30
N SER A 133 -10.62 21.94 15.18
CA SER A 133 -9.59 21.01 14.69
C SER A 133 -8.62 21.59 13.65
N GLY A 134 -8.78 22.86 13.27
CA GLY A 134 -8.06 23.47 12.14
C GLY A 134 -8.47 22.96 10.74
N THR A 135 -9.42 22.03 10.68
CA THR A 135 -9.87 21.36 9.44
C THR A 135 -10.43 22.32 8.38
N SER A 136 -11.09 23.39 8.80
CA SER A 136 -11.59 24.45 7.93
C SER A 136 -10.46 25.34 7.41
N LEU A 137 -9.56 25.75 8.31
CA LEU A 137 -8.40 26.58 7.99
C LEU A 137 -7.39 25.87 7.11
N GLU A 138 -7.30 24.55 7.17
CA GLU A 138 -6.46 23.76 6.27
C GLU A 138 -6.87 23.94 4.80
N GLN A 139 -8.18 24.03 4.51
CA GLN A 139 -8.67 24.37 3.17
C GLN A 139 -8.28 25.80 2.79
N SER A 140 -8.46 26.76 3.70
CA SER A 140 -8.05 28.16 3.48
C SER A 140 -6.55 28.28 3.19
N ARG A 141 -5.72 27.53 3.92
CA ARG A 141 -4.27 27.50 3.76
C ARG A 141 -3.88 27.05 2.35
N VAL A 142 -4.38 25.90 1.91
CA VAL A 142 -4.01 25.36 0.58
C VAL A 142 -4.53 26.24 -0.57
N VAL A 143 -5.69 26.88 -0.41
CA VAL A 143 -6.24 27.82 -1.41
C VAL A 143 -5.42 29.11 -1.49
N LEU A 144 -4.97 29.65 -0.35
CA LEU A 144 -4.09 30.81 -0.32
C LEU A 144 -2.71 30.50 -0.90
N GLU A 145 -2.16 29.31 -0.64
CA GLU A 145 -0.89 28.87 -1.20
C GLU A 145 -0.91 28.78 -2.73
N GLU A 146 -2.06 28.48 -3.35
CA GLU A 146 -2.18 28.50 -4.82
C GLU A 146 -1.87 29.86 -5.44
N ILE A 147 -2.16 30.94 -4.70
CA ILE A 147 -1.90 32.32 -5.09
C ILE A 147 -0.69 32.91 -4.37
N SER A 148 0.21 32.05 -3.87
CA SER A 148 1.45 32.42 -3.18
C SER A 148 1.22 33.31 -1.94
N ARG A 149 0.13 33.06 -1.21
CA ARG A 149 -0.18 33.72 0.07
C ARG A 149 -0.13 32.72 1.22
N THR A 150 0.21 33.22 2.40
CA THR A 150 0.24 32.44 3.64
C THR A 150 -0.60 33.12 4.72
N ILE A 151 -1.06 32.32 5.68
CA ILE A 151 -1.82 32.83 6.83
C ILE A 151 -0.83 33.45 7.81
N TRP A 152 -1.03 34.73 8.15
CA TRP A 152 -0.25 35.39 9.19
C TRP A 152 -0.79 35.03 10.58
N LYS A 153 -2.09 35.23 10.79
CA LYS A 153 -2.78 34.93 12.06
C LYS A 153 -4.21 34.48 11.80
N VAL A 154 -4.78 33.81 12.79
CA VAL A 154 -6.20 33.50 12.86
C VAL A 154 -6.77 34.16 14.11
N TRP A 155 -7.93 34.82 13.97
CA TRP A 155 -8.73 35.27 15.10
C TRP A 155 -10.07 34.53 15.12
N SER A 156 -10.41 33.91 16.25
CA SER A 156 -11.70 33.24 16.41
C SER A 156 -12.51 33.78 17.58
N VAL A 157 -13.83 33.63 17.56
CA VAL A 157 -14.66 34.03 18.70
C VAL A 157 -14.44 33.07 19.87
N ILE A 158 -14.47 31.76 19.61
CA ILE A 158 -14.26 30.73 20.64
C ILE A 158 -13.22 29.72 20.16
N ASP A 159 -12.18 29.50 20.96
CA ASP A 159 -11.26 28.38 20.81
C ASP A 159 -11.73 27.19 21.68
N TYR A 160 -11.84 26.02 21.07
CA TYR A 160 -12.19 24.78 21.75
C TYR A 160 -11.01 24.14 22.51
N GLY A 161 -9.79 24.63 22.33
CA GLY A 161 -8.59 24.06 22.94
C GLY A 161 -8.35 22.61 22.49
N SER A 162 -8.80 22.25 21.28
CA SER A 162 -8.70 20.86 20.83
C SER A 162 -7.24 20.50 20.55
N ARG A 163 -6.83 19.31 20.99
CA ARG A 163 -5.49 18.78 20.71
C ARG A 163 -5.13 18.83 19.23
N THR A 164 -6.09 18.45 18.36
CA THR A 164 -5.92 18.50 16.90
C THR A 164 -5.72 19.92 16.37
N GLY A 165 -6.40 20.91 16.96
CA GLY A 165 -6.21 22.33 16.62
C GLY A 165 -4.83 22.83 17.05
N THR A 166 -4.38 22.49 18.25
CA THR A 166 -3.03 22.83 18.72
C THR A 166 -1.95 22.18 17.85
N GLU A 167 -2.13 20.92 17.46
CA GLU A 167 -1.22 20.23 16.54
C GLU A 167 -1.18 20.88 15.16
N TRP A 168 -2.33 21.33 14.64
CA TRP A 168 -2.41 22.08 13.39
C TRP A 168 -1.66 23.41 13.46
N GLN A 169 -1.85 24.20 14.52
CA GLN A 169 -1.13 25.46 14.75
C GLN A 169 0.38 25.24 14.73
N LYS A 170 0.88 24.27 15.51
CA LYS A 170 2.31 23.93 15.58
C LYS A 170 2.85 23.47 14.23
N ARG A 171 2.09 22.64 13.49
CA ARG A 171 2.51 22.10 12.19
C ARG A 171 2.71 23.19 11.14
N HIS A 172 1.88 24.23 11.16
CA HIS A 172 1.88 25.27 10.14
C HIS A 172 2.51 26.60 10.62
N GLY A 173 2.92 26.69 11.89
CA GLY A 173 3.46 27.93 12.46
C GLY A 173 2.44 29.07 12.51
N VAL A 174 1.15 28.75 12.56
CA VAL A 174 0.05 29.73 12.57
C VAL A 174 -0.44 29.93 13.99
N THR A 175 -0.48 31.18 14.44
CA THR A 175 -1.04 31.55 15.75
C THR A 175 -2.54 31.76 15.64
N VAL A 176 -3.31 31.09 16.49
CA VAL A 176 -4.74 31.35 16.69
C VAL A 176 -4.90 32.15 17.97
N GLU A 177 -5.56 33.30 17.88
CA GLU A 177 -6.00 34.10 19.02
C GLU A 177 -7.54 34.00 19.11
N SER A 178 -8.10 33.98 20.32
CA SER A 178 -9.54 33.93 20.52
C SER A 178 -10.06 34.94 21.53
N ALA A 179 -11.33 35.32 21.40
CA ALA A 179 -11.99 36.16 22.40
C ALA A 179 -12.33 35.38 23.68
N TYR A 180 -12.66 34.09 23.53
CA TYR A 180 -13.00 33.18 24.63
C TYR A 180 -12.42 31.77 24.39
N ALA A 181 -12.34 31.01 25.46
CA ALA A 181 -12.15 29.56 25.47
C ALA A 181 -13.44 28.84 25.89
N LEU A 182 -13.52 27.52 25.71
CA LEU A 182 -14.69 26.73 26.15
C LEU A 182 -14.93 26.82 27.66
N GLU A 183 -13.86 26.94 28.44
CA GLU A 183 -13.90 27.01 29.90
C GLU A 183 -14.63 28.25 30.40
N ASP A 184 -14.65 29.33 29.63
CA ASP A 184 -15.36 30.58 29.96
C ASP A 184 -16.89 30.38 30.07
N PHE A 185 -17.41 29.30 29.46
CA PHE A 185 -18.82 28.89 29.46
C PHE A 185 -19.08 27.64 30.33
N GLY A 186 -18.09 27.22 31.12
CA GLY A 186 -18.16 26.01 31.95
C GLY A 186 -18.27 24.72 31.12
N LEU A 187 -17.80 24.75 29.86
CA LEU A 187 -17.82 23.62 28.95
C LEU A 187 -16.43 22.99 28.85
N LYS A 188 -16.41 21.69 28.57
CA LYS A 188 -15.17 20.93 28.33
C LYS A 188 -15.38 19.96 27.19
N LEU A 189 -14.36 19.80 26.35
CA LEU A 189 -14.32 18.72 25.37
C LEU A 189 -14.31 17.37 26.11
N SER A 190 -15.10 16.42 25.61
CA SER A 190 -14.93 15.03 25.99
C SER A 190 -13.51 14.59 25.61
N VAL A 191 -12.81 13.90 26.53
CA VAL A 191 -11.47 13.34 26.26
C VAL A 191 -11.53 12.57 24.93
N PRO A 192 -10.78 12.98 23.90
CA PRO A 192 -10.77 12.26 22.64
C PRO A 192 -10.32 10.81 22.90
N LYS A 193 -10.94 9.84 22.21
CA LYS A 193 -10.27 8.55 22.04
C LYS A 193 -8.90 8.82 21.41
N SER A 194 -7.86 8.12 21.88
CA SER A 194 -6.54 8.21 21.25
C SER A 194 -6.73 7.98 19.76
N HIS A 195 -6.38 8.97 18.95
CA HIS A 195 -6.34 8.76 17.51
C HIS A 195 -5.10 7.94 17.23
N ALA A 196 -5.26 6.85 16.49
CA ALA A 196 -4.12 6.15 15.92
C ALA A 196 -3.23 7.18 15.20
N ALA A 197 -1.91 7.00 15.31
CA ALA A 197 -0.97 7.88 14.63
C ALA A 197 -1.38 7.99 13.15
N GLN A 198 -1.38 9.21 12.62
CA GLN A 198 -1.79 9.47 11.25
C GLN A 198 -0.58 9.50 10.33
N LEU A 199 -0.80 9.09 9.08
CA LEU A 199 0.15 9.25 7.99
C LEU A 199 0.53 10.72 7.83
N SER A 200 1.78 10.95 7.45
CA SER A 200 2.26 12.27 7.06
C SER A 200 2.59 12.31 5.57
N PHE A 201 2.49 13.51 5.00
CA PHE A 201 2.49 13.72 3.56
C PHE A 201 3.49 14.79 3.19
N VAL A 202 4.29 14.53 2.16
CA VAL A 202 5.21 15.52 1.57
C VAL A 202 4.93 15.61 0.09
N THR A 203 4.51 16.78 -0.37
CA THR A 203 4.40 17.06 -1.81
C THR A 203 5.80 17.22 -2.38
N ARG A 204 6.18 16.36 -3.33
CA ARG A 204 7.49 16.38 -3.98
C ARG A 204 7.49 17.33 -5.17
N TRP A 205 6.45 17.27 -5.97
CA TRP A 205 6.27 18.12 -7.14
C TRP A 205 4.79 18.31 -7.47
N VAL A 206 4.50 19.37 -8.22
CA VAL A 206 3.18 19.66 -8.77
C VAL A 206 3.35 19.99 -10.25
N ALA A 207 2.79 19.18 -11.13
CA ALA A 207 2.73 19.46 -12.55
C ALA A 207 1.44 20.25 -12.85
N LYS A 208 1.60 21.51 -13.26
CA LYS A 208 0.47 22.38 -13.63
C LYS A 208 0.18 22.28 -15.12
N THR A 209 -1.10 22.28 -15.46
CA THR A 209 -1.59 22.38 -16.84
C THR A 209 -2.26 23.74 -17.04
N GLU A 210 -2.13 24.34 -18.23
CA GLU A 210 -2.69 25.67 -18.53
C GLU A 210 -4.23 25.66 -18.68
N SER A 211 -4.85 24.48 -18.66
CA SER A 211 -6.24 24.22 -19.06
C SER A 211 -7.20 23.90 -17.91
N ALA A 212 -6.97 24.46 -16.72
CA ALA A 212 -7.81 24.18 -15.56
C ALA A 212 -9.31 24.43 -15.85
N ASN A 213 -10.13 23.38 -15.72
CA ASN A 213 -11.58 23.50 -15.87
C ASN A 213 -12.29 23.20 -14.54
N HIS A 214 -12.78 24.27 -13.91
CA HIS A 214 -13.48 24.22 -12.63
C HIS A 214 -15.01 24.08 -12.76
N HIS A 215 -15.56 24.10 -13.98
CA HIS A 215 -17.00 23.98 -14.22
C HIS A 215 -17.48 22.54 -14.01
N TYR A 216 -16.82 21.57 -14.63
CA TYR A 216 -17.18 20.15 -14.53
C TYR A 216 -16.51 19.48 -13.33
N VAL A 217 -17.26 19.30 -12.24
CA VAL A 217 -16.85 18.53 -11.06
C VAL A 217 -17.46 17.13 -11.14
N VAL A 218 -16.87 16.32 -11.99
CA VAL A 218 -17.23 14.93 -12.30
C VAL A 218 -15.94 14.09 -12.36
N PRO A 219 -16.00 12.75 -12.36
CA PRO A 219 -14.82 11.93 -12.65
C PRO A 219 -14.13 12.39 -13.95
N LYS A 220 -12.81 12.58 -13.88
CA LYS A 220 -11.96 12.92 -15.04
C LYS A 220 -11.02 11.73 -15.30
N SER A 221 -10.10 11.87 -16.26
CA SER A 221 -9.03 10.88 -16.44
C SER A 221 -8.33 10.66 -15.11
N ALA A 222 -8.30 9.41 -14.63
CA ALA A 222 -7.39 9.04 -13.55
C ALA A 222 -5.96 8.98 -14.10
N PRO A 223 -4.94 9.25 -13.27
CA PRO A 223 -3.57 9.00 -13.65
C PRO A 223 -3.31 7.49 -13.68
N ARG A 224 -2.44 7.06 -14.59
CA ARG A 224 -1.91 5.69 -14.61
C ARG A 224 -0.40 5.69 -14.53
N ALA A 225 0.14 4.91 -13.60
CA ALA A 225 1.58 4.77 -13.41
C ALA A 225 2.07 3.49 -14.11
N GLN A 226 3.06 3.62 -14.98
CA GLN A 226 3.72 2.48 -15.62
C GLN A 226 5.21 2.78 -15.77
N ASN A 227 6.07 1.91 -15.24
CA ASN A 227 7.53 2.00 -15.37
C ASN A 227 8.11 3.36 -14.95
N GLY A 228 7.56 3.98 -13.90
CA GLY A 228 8.00 5.30 -13.41
C GLY A 228 7.52 6.49 -14.24
N PHE A 229 6.63 6.28 -15.22
CA PHE A 229 5.96 7.34 -15.99
C PHE A 229 4.48 7.40 -15.65
N ILE A 230 3.93 8.61 -15.65
CA ILE A 230 2.51 8.85 -15.36
C ILE A 230 1.78 9.37 -16.60
N TYR A 231 0.67 8.71 -16.93
CA TYR A 231 -0.17 9.00 -18.08
C TYR A 231 -1.53 9.52 -17.64
N PHE A 232 -2.00 10.63 -18.21
CA PHE A 232 -3.32 11.18 -17.90
C PHE A 232 -3.83 12.13 -19.00
N GLY A 233 -5.16 12.17 -19.16
CA GLY A 233 -5.87 13.11 -20.03
C GLY A 233 -6.26 14.41 -19.32
N THR A 234 -6.41 15.49 -20.10
CA THR A 234 -6.82 16.83 -19.61
C THR A 234 -8.09 17.34 -20.28
N ASP A 235 -8.73 18.34 -19.67
CA ASP A 235 -9.93 18.99 -20.23
C ASP A 235 -9.66 19.78 -21.51
N ALA A 236 -8.40 20.15 -21.78
CA ALA A 236 -8.01 20.76 -23.06
C ALA A 236 -7.67 19.73 -24.14
N GLY A 237 -7.93 18.44 -23.93
CA GLY A 237 -7.70 17.42 -24.95
C GLY A 237 -6.21 17.09 -25.12
N GLU A 238 -5.43 17.13 -24.05
CA GLU A 238 -4.04 16.64 -24.06
C GLU A 238 -3.95 15.31 -23.32
N MET A 239 -3.46 14.27 -23.99
CA MET A 239 -2.92 13.08 -23.34
C MET A 239 -1.46 13.35 -23.02
N ARG A 240 -1.07 13.27 -21.75
CA ARG A 240 0.28 13.59 -21.29
C ARG A 240 0.96 12.37 -20.71
N CYS A 241 2.26 12.27 -20.95
CA CYS A 241 3.18 11.42 -20.20
C CYS A 241 4.15 12.32 -19.45
N VAL A 242 4.23 12.14 -18.14
CA VAL A 242 5.19 12.84 -17.28
C VAL A 242 6.13 11.86 -16.61
N ASP A 243 7.36 12.30 -16.34
CA ASP A 243 8.29 11.60 -15.49
C ASP A 243 7.76 11.55 -14.06
N GLY A 244 7.61 10.35 -13.49
CA GLY A 244 7.05 10.16 -12.16
C GLY A 244 7.91 10.75 -11.06
N ALA A 245 9.23 10.83 -11.23
CA ALA A 245 10.13 11.35 -10.21
C ALA A 245 10.07 12.88 -10.08
N SER A 246 9.91 13.58 -11.20
CA SER A 246 10.01 15.05 -11.29
C SER A 246 8.71 15.77 -11.64
N GLY A 247 7.72 15.05 -12.17
CA GLY A 247 6.50 15.63 -12.73
C GLY A 247 6.71 16.36 -14.07
N GLN A 248 7.91 16.32 -14.65
CA GLN A 248 8.20 16.99 -15.91
C GLN A 248 7.55 16.27 -17.09
N THR A 249 7.06 17.01 -18.07
CA THR A 249 6.43 16.43 -19.25
C THR A 249 7.46 15.84 -20.20
N ARG A 250 7.28 14.56 -20.50
CA ARG A 250 8.12 13.83 -21.45
C ARG A 250 7.58 13.98 -22.87
N TRP A 251 6.27 13.78 -23.02
CA TRP A 251 5.55 14.05 -24.26
C TRP A 251 4.09 14.42 -23.97
N SER A 252 3.46 15.09 -24.93
CA SER A 252 2.03 15.38 -24.93
C SER A 252 1.46 15.19 -26.32
N PHE A 253 0.26 14.61 -26.41
CA PHE A 253 -0.49 14.45 -27.65
C PHE A 253 -1.80 15.23 -27.56
N LYS A 254 -2.05 16.09 -28.56
CA LYS A 254 -3.21 16.98 -28.60
C LYS A 254 -4.27 16.44 -29.56
N ILE A 255 -5.51 16.33 -29.08
CA ILE A 255 -6.68 15.97 -29.91
C ILE A 255 -7.42 17.23 -30.40
N GLU A 256 -8.17 17.09 -31.49
CA GLU A 256 -9.02 18.14 -32.05
C GLU A 256 -10.37 18.22 -31.31
N ALA A 257 -10.34 18.42 -30.00
CA ALA A 257 -11.57 18.54 -29.20
C ALA A 257 -12.18 19.95 -29.30
N GLY A 258 -13.41 20.04 -29.84
CA GLY A 258 -14.22 21.25 -29.79
C GLY A 258 -14.84 21.46 -28.40
N ARG A 259 -14.35 22.47 -27.66
CA ARG A 259 -14.84 22.96 -26.34
C ARG A 259 -14.37 22.17 -25.11
N SER A 260 -14.79 22.68 -23.94
CA SER A 260 -14.43 22.41 -22.53
C SER A 260 -14.37 20.95 -22.02
N LYS A 261 -14.62 19.92 -22.85
CA LYS A 261 -14.51 18.50 -22.48
C LYS A 261 -13.52 17.85 -23.45
N GLY A 262 -12.29 17.64 -23.00
CA GLY A 262 -11.21 17.07 -23.81
C GLY A 262 -11.12 15.56 -23.66
N ILE A 263 -10.21 15.10 -22.80
CA ILE A 263 -9.99 13.68 -22.52
C ILE A 263 -10.39 13.41 -21.08
N TRP A 264 -11.53 12.75 -20.87
CA TRP A 264 -11.97 12.28 -19.55
C TRP A 264 -11.78 10.78 -19.36
N SER A 265 -11.52 10.05 -20.44
CA SER A 265 -11.18 8.64 -20.35
C SER A 265 -9.87 8.47 -19.57
N THR A 266 -9.85 7.48 -18.69
CA THR A 266 -8.60 7.05 -18.05
C THR A 266 -7.83 6.21 -19.07
N PRO A 267 -6.55 6.49 -19.35
CA PRO A 267 -5.80 5.72 -20.33
C PRO A 267 -5.61 4.27 -19.87
N TYR A 268 -5.58 3.33 -20.81
CA TYR A 268 -5.02 2.00 -20.58
C TYR A 268 -3.59 1.97 -21.13
N VAL A 269 -2.62 1.64 -20.29
CA VAL A 269 -1.19 1.71 -20.64
C VAL A 269 -0.61 0.30 -20.64
N THR A 270 0.01 -0.09 -21.74
CA THR A 270 0.88 -1.27 -21.85
C THR A 270 2.34 -0.82 -21.90
N HIS A 271 3.27 -1.77 -22.00
CA HIS A 271 4.69 -1.45 -22.16
C HIS A 271 4.99 -0.63 -23.43
N ASP A 272 4.21 -0.81 -24.50
CA ASP A 272 4.43 -0.22 -25.82
C ASP A 272 3.33 0.77 -26.26
N ARG A 273 2.13 0.72 -25.67
CA ARG A 273 0.94 1.44 -26.14
C ARG A 273 0.19 2.17 -25.03
N VAL A 274 -0.47 3.26 -25.42
CA VAL A 274 -1.44 3.99 -24.61
C VAL A 274 -2.74 4.07 -25.37
N PHE A 275 -3.80 3.46 -24.84
CA PHE A 275 -5.15 3.52 -25.40
C PHE A 275 -6.01 4.52 -24.63
N PHE A 276 -6.74 5.38 -25.33
CA PHE A 276 -7.69 6.31 -24.69
C PHE A 276 -8.74 6.84 -25.66
N GLY A 277 -9.91 7.17 -25.13
CA GLY A 277 -11.00 7.83 -25.86
C GLY A 277 -11.03 9.34 -25.66
N GLY A 278 -11.39 10.10 -26.70
CA GLY A 278 -11.57 11.55 -26.62
C GLY A 278 -13.01 11.99 -26.91
N TYR A 279 -13.38 13.17 -26.40
CA TYR A 279 -14.62 13.86 -26.79
C TYR A 279 -14.54 14.53 -28.18
N ASP A 280 -13.48 14.26 -28.94
CA ASP A 280 -13.42 14.49 -30.38
C ASP A 280 -13.97 13.29 -31.18
N GLY A 281 -14.50 12.27 -30.49
CA GLY A 281 -15.12 11.09 -31.11
C GLY A 281 -14.14 9.96 -31.39
N ASN A 282 -12.88 10.08 -30.99
CA ASN A 282 -11.84 9.17 -31.45
C ASN A 282 -11.32 8.26 -30.32
N LEU A 283 -11.05 6.99 -30.65
CA LEU A 283 -10.22 6.09 -29.83
C LEU A 283 -8.82 6.09 -30.43
N TYR A 284 -7.83 6.37 -29.59
CA TYR A 284 -6.43 6.45 -29.99
C TYR A 284 -5.62 5.29 -29.44
N ALA A 285 -4.61 4.86 -30.19
CA ALA A 285 -3.45 4.15 -29.67
C ALA A 285 -2.18 4.96 -29.97
N LEU A 286 -1.44 5.32 -28.92
CA LEU A 286 -0.15 6.00 -29.03
C LEU A 286 0.98 5.07 -28.62
N CYS A 287 2.18 5.33 -29.11
CA CYS A 287 3.41 4.74 -28.59
C CYS A 287 3.66 5.24 -27.16
N ALA A 288 3.80 4.34 -26.19
CA ALA A 288 4.01 4.69 -24.79
C ALA A 288 5.31 5.47 -24.54
N GLU A 289 6.34 5.22 -25.36
CA GLU A 289 7.66 5.84 -25.22
C GLU A 289 7.68 7.31 -25.64
N ASN A 290 7.03 7.65 -26.76
CA ASN A 290 7.18 8.96 -27.41
C ASN A 290 5.86 9.67 -27.77
N GLY A 291 4.72 9.06 -27.48
CA GLY A 291 3.40 9.67 -27.71
C GLY A 291 2.98 9.75 -29.18
N ARG A 292 3.75 9.18 -30.11
CA ARG A 292 3.37 9.16 -31.53
C ARG A 292 2.13 8.29 -31.71
N GLU A 293 1.16 8.81 -32.45
CA GLU A 293 -0.01 8.03 -32.86
C GLU A 293 0.41 6.80 -33.68
N ILE A 294 -0.13 5.65 -33.30
CA ILE A 294 0.01 4.39 -34.03
C ILE A 294 -1.21 4.21 -34.92
N TRP A 295 -2.40 4.37 -34.35
CA TRP A 295 -3.67 4.36 -35.07
C TRP A 295 -4.71 5.19 -34.31
N ARG A 296 -5.78 5.57 -35.03
CA ARG A 296 -7.00 6.15 -34.47
C ARG A 296 -8.24 5.50 -35.10
N TYR A 297 -9.30 5.35 -34.31
CA TYR A 297 -10.63 4.92 -34.77
C TYR A 297 -11.60 6.11 -34.65
N VAL A 298 -12.29 6.45 -35.75
CA VAL A 298 -12.92 7.78 -35.97
C VAL A 298 -14.43 7.75 -36.29
N GLU A 299 -15.13 6.69 -35.91
CA GLU A 299 -16.57 6.57 -36.21
C GLU A 299 -17.50 7.32 -35.22
N PRO A 300 -17.26 7.30 -33.90
CA PRO A 300 -18.13 7.94 -32.91
C PRO A 300 -18.09 9.48 -32.93
N ASP A 301 -19.09 10.11 -32.30
CA ASP A 301 -19.07 11.57 -32.07
C ASP A 301 -18.39 11.92 -30.74
N TRP A 302 -18.52 11.07 -29.71
CA TRP A 302 -17.85 11.23 -28.41
C TRP A 302 -17.42 9.88 -27.81
N ILE A 303 -16.29 9.88 -27.08
CA ILE A 303 -15.86 8.75 -26.26
C ILE A 303 -15.47 9.27 -24.87
N GLY A 304 -16.41 9.22 -23.92
CA GLY A 304 -16.14 9.46 -22.50
C GLY A 304 -15.69 8.21 -21.72
N SER A 305 -15.86 7.02 -22.30
CA SER A 305 -15.49 5.72 -21.69
C SER A 305 -13.97 5.57 -21.55
N SER A 306 -13.51 4.87 -20.50
CA SER A 306 -12.13 4.38 -20.42
C SER A 306 -12.02 3.04 -21.16
N PRO A 307 -10.93 2.74 -21.90
CA PRO A 307 -10.78 1.47 -22.60
C PRO A 307 -10.46 0.31 -21.65
N ALA A 308 -10.87 -0.91 -22.04
CA ALA A 308 -10.41 -2.16 -21.45
C ALA A 308 -9.67 -2.98 -22.50
N TYR A 309 -8.44 -3.41 -22.20
CA TYR A 309 -7.61 -4.20 -23.12
C TYR A 309 -7.59 -5.67 -22.70
N ALA A 310 -7.90 -6.56 -23.64
CA ALA A 310 -7.80 -8.01 -23.51
C ALA A 310 -6.58 -8.49 -24.29
N ALA A 311 -5.46 -8.71 -23.58
CA ALA A 311 -4.19 -9.08 -24.21
C ALA A 311 -4.23 -10.48 -24.86
N ASP A 312 -4.96 -11.40 -24.25
CA ASP A 312 -5.21 -12.76 -24.75
C ASP A 312 -6.02 -12.79 -26.04
N LEU A 313 -6.91 -11.81 -26.25
CA LEU A 313 -7.71 -11.69 -27.47
C LEU A 313 -7.13 -10.69 -28.50
N GLY A 314 -6.19 -9.84 -28.06
CA GLY A 314 -5.71 -8.72 -28.88
C GLY A 314 -6.77 -7.65 -29.13
N LEU A 315 -7.75 -7.49 -28.23
CA LEU A 315 -8.89 -6.58 -28.41
C LEU A 315 -8.90 -5.44 -27.38
N VAL A 316 -9.36 -4.27 -27.81
CA VAL A 316 -9.70 -3.13 -26.95
C VAL A 316 -11.21 -2.92 -26.98
N PHE A 317 -11.84 -2.94 -25.82
CA PHE A 317 -13.26 -2.64 -25.65
C PHE A 317 -13.46 -1.20 -25.19
N ILE A 318 -14.45 -0.53 -25.76
CA ILE A 318 -14.76 0.87 -25.45
C ILE A 318 -16.26 1.14 -25.59
N GLY A 319 -16.82 1.97 -24.70
CA GLY A 319 -18.16 2.55 -24.88
C GLY A 319 -18.12 3.76 -25.82
N VAL A 320 -19.01 3.80 -26.82
CA VAL A 320 -19.07 4.85 -27.85
C VAL A 320 -20.41 5.59 -27.85
N GLU A 321 -20.39 6.86 -28.25
CA GLU A 321 -21.55 7.75 -28.28
C GLU A 321 -21.67 8.44 -29.64
N TYR A 322 -22.91 8.61 -30.11
CA TYR A 322 -23.21 9.29 -31.38
C TYR A 322 -24.25 10.39 -31.16
N ALA A 323 -24.02 11.58 -31.69
CA ALA A 323 -24.92 12.73 -31.62
C ALA A 323 -26.28 12.47 -32.30
N SER A 324 -26.31 11.54 -33.26
CA SER A 324 -27.52 11.21 -34.01
C SER A 324 -28.60 10.55 -33.14
N PRO A 325 -29.86 10.99 -33.19
CA PRO A 325 -30.97 10.29 -32.53
C PRO A 325 -31.25 8.89 -33.13
N THR A 326 -30.67 8.55 -34.29
CA THR A 326 -30.83 7.24 -34.94
C THR A 326 -29.71 6.25 -34.61
N ARG A 327 -28.63 6.69 -33.95
CA ARG A 327 -27.55 5.85 -33.42
C ARG A 327 -27.37 6.21 -31.96
N ALA A 328 -27.81 5.37 -31.06
CA ALA A 328 -27.86 5.74 -29.65
C ALA A 328 -26.50 5.60 -28.92
N GLY A 329 -25.53 4.86 -29.47
CA GLY A 329 -24.27 4.50 -28.80
C GLY A 329 -24.11 2.98 -28.72
N GLY A 330 -22.97 2.50 -28.22
CA GLY A 330 -22.71 1.06 -28.17
C GLY A 330 -21.46 0.68 -27.39
N VAL A 331 -21.23 -0.62 -27.30
CA VAL A 331 -19.95 -1.21 -26.88
C VAL A 331 -19.26 -1.71 -28.12
N THR A 332 -18.02 -1.28 -28.34
CA THR A 332 -17.26 -1.62 -29.54
C THR A 332 -15.98 -2.37 -29.16
N ALA A 333 -15.67 -3.43 -29.92
CA ALA A 333 -14.37 -4.08 -29.88
C ALA A 333 -13.52 -3.67 -31.06
N ILE A 334 -12.28 -3.28 -30.77
CA ILE A 334 -11.29 -2.82 -31.73
C ILE A 334 -10.08 -3.74 -31.66
N ASP A 335 -9.56 -4.15 -32.81
CA ASP A 335 -8.29 -4.87 -32.89
C ASP A 335 -7.16 -3.97 -32.40
N ALA A 336 -6.47 -4.38 -31.34
CA ALA A 336 -5.49 -3.54 -30.64
C ALA A 336 -4.27 -3.20 -31.51
N LYS A 337 -3.98 -4.03 -32.51
CA LYS A 337 -2.82 -3.86 -33.39
C LYS A 337 -3.11 -2.87 -34.51
N SER A 338 -4.24 -3.01 -35.20
CA SER A 338 -4.60 -2.28 -36.42
C SER A 338 -5.56 -1.11 -36.19
N GLY A 339 -6.29 -1.08 -35.07
CA GLY A 339 -7.32 -0.08 -34.82
C GLY A 339 -8.63 -0.34 -35.57
N GLN A 340 -8.78 -1.48 -36.24
CA GLN A 340 -10.00 -1.83 -36.98
C GLN A 340 -11.10 -2.33 -36.05
N LYS A 341 -12.33 -1.92 -36.32
CA LYS A 341 -13.51 -2.43 -35.61
C LYS A 341 -13.73 -3.90 -35.94
N VAL A 342 -13.84 -4.71 -34.88
CA VAL A 342 -14.13 -6.15 -34.98
C VAL A 342 -15.64 -6.38 -34.87
N TRP A 343 -16.27 -5.82 -33.84
CA TRP A 343 -17.71 -5.89 -33.63
C TRP A 343 -18.21 -4.67 -32.86
N GLU A 344 -19.52 -4.43 -32.94
CA GLU A 344 -20.21 -3.41 -32.15
C GLU A 344 -21.56 -3.95 -31.68
N TYR A 345 -21.83 -3.77 -30.40
CA TYR A 345 -23.13 -4.01 -29.79
C TYR A 345 -23.86 -2.67 -29.61
N PRO A 346 -24.92 -2.41 -30.39
CA PRO A 346 -25.68 -1.18 -30.28
C PRO A 346 -26.56 -1.18 -29.02
N THR A 347 -26.66 -0.01 -28.38
CA THR A 347 -27.51 0.21 -27.21
C THR A 347 -28.62 1.22 -27.53
N ARG A 348 -29.64 1.32 -26.66
CA ARG A 348 -30.79 2.22 -26.90
C ARG A 348 -30.52 3.67 -26.53
N CYS A 349 -29.47 3.93 -25.73
CA CYS A 349 -29.05 5.26 -25.31
C CYS A 349 -27.52 5.36 -25.27
N TYR A 350 -27.00 6.57 -25.04
CA TYR A 350 -25.57 6.85 -24.93
C TYR A 350 -24.84 5.89 -23.96
N VAL A 351 -23.62 5.48 -24.30
CA VAL A 351 -22.77 4.66 -23.41
C VAL A 351 -21.62 5.52 -22.88
N HIS A 352 -21.76 5.97 -21.63
CA HIS A 352 -20.64 6.57 -20.88
C HIS A 352 -19.92 5.57 -19.97
N GLY A 353 -20.48 4.37 -19.77
CA GLY A 353 -19.88 3.35 -18.91
C GLY A 353 -18.57 2.82 -19.49
N SER A 354 -17.62 2.50 -18.61
CA SER A 354 -16.36 1.86 -19.00
C SER A 354 -16.50 0.34 -18.94
N PRO A 355 -16.00 -0.42 -19.93
CA PRO A 355 -16.07 -1.86 -19.93
C PRO A 355 -15.13 -2.51 -18.91
N LEU A 356 -15.51 -3.71 -18.47
CA LEU A 356 -14.71 -4.66 -17.70
C LEU A 356 -14.53 -5.92 -18.55
N TYR A 357 -13.29 -6.29 -18.86
CA TYR A 357 -13.01 -7.58 -19.49
C TYR A 357 -12.82 -8.68 -18.42
N VAL A 358 -13.42 -9.84 -18.64
CA VAL A 358 -13.35 -11.02 -17.77
C VAL A 358 -12.81 -12.19 -18.58
N ALA A 359 -11.51 -12.49 -18.42
CA ALA A 359 -10.80 -13.50 -19.18
C ALA A 359 -11.34 -14.92 -18.94
N ASP A 360 -11.66 -15.28 -17.69
CA ASP A 360 -12.13 -16.63 -17.28
C ASP A 360 -13.29 -17.14 -18.13
N ILE A 361 -14.21 -16.25 -18.49
CA ILE A 361 -15.37 -16.58 -19.31
C ILE A 361 -15.34 -15.92 -20.69
N ALA A 362 -14.25 -15.22 -21.05
CA ALA A 362 -14.16 -14.37 -22.24
C ALA A 362 -15.41 -13.48 -22.43
N ALA A 363 -15.75 -12.68 -21.41
CA ALA A 363 -16.87 -11.76 -21.46
C ALA A 363 -16.42 -10.31 -21.25
N VAL A 364 -17.17 -9.37 -21.82
CA VAL A 364 -17.04 -7.94 -21.54
C VAL A 364 -18.33 -7.41 -20.95
N LEU A 365 -18.22 -6.76 -19.79
CA LEU A 365 -19.35 -6.17 -19.09
C LEU A 365 -19.29 -4.65 -19.19
N CYS A 366 -20.40 -4.01 -19.51
CA CYS A 366 -20.44 -2.55 -19.61
C CYS A 366 -21.78 -1.98 -19.12
N GLY A 367 -21.69 -0.88 -18.39
CA GLY A 367 -22.85 -0.09 -17.97
C GLY A 367 -23.28 0.92 -19.03
N THR A 368 -24.58 1.18 -19.11
CA THR A 368 -25.17 2.10 -20.10
C THR A 368 -25.94 3.25 -19.45
N ASN A 369 -26.21 4.33 -20.20
CA ASN A 369 -26.94 5.48 -19.64
C ASN A 369 -28.44 5.24 -19.45
N ASP A 370 -29.02 4.24 -20.13
CA ASP A 370 -30.38 3.75 -19.89
C ASP A 370 -30.45 2.78 -18.70
N GLY A 371 -29.35 2.57 -17.98
CA GLY A 371 -29.33 1.83 -16.72
C GLY A 371 -29.20 0.31 -16.87
N ALA A 372 -28.81 -0.18 -18.04
CA ALA A 372 -28.49 -1.59 -18.24
C ALA A 372 -27.02 -1.89 -17.92
N LEU A 373 -26.77 -2.99 -17.22
CA LEU A 373 -25.47 -3.67 -17.23
C LEU A 373 -25.58 -4.80 -18.24
N VAL A 374 -24.81 -4.73 -19.31
CA VAL A 374 -24.78 -5.77 -20.35
C VAL A 374 -23.53 -6.61 -20.21
N ALA A 375 -23.67 -7.93 -20.28
CA ALA A 375 -22.56 -8.86 -20.44
C ALA A 375 -22.58 -9.41 -21.85
N LEU A 376 -21.50 -9.22 -22.57
CA LEU A 376 -21.33 -9.61 -23.96
C LEU A 376 -20.22 -10.65 -24.05
N ASP A 377 -20.36 -11.57 -25.00
CA ASP A 377 -19.26 -12.42 -25.43
C ASP A 377 -18.14 -11.54 -26.03
N ALA A 378 -16.91 -11.69 -25.52
CA ALA A 378 -15.80 -10.81 -25.87
C ALA A 378 -15.35 -10.96 -27.33
N HIS A 379 -15.59 -12.11 -27.96
CA HIS A 379 -15.20 -12.38 -29.34
C HIS A 379 -16.22 -11.87 -30.35
N THR A 380 -17.50 -11.95 -30.02
CA THR A 380 -18.59 -11.75 -30.99
C THR A 380 -19.48 -10.54 -30.68
N GLY A 381 -19.45 -10.02 -29.46
CA GLY A 381 -20.39 -9.00 -28.99
C GLY A 381 -21.81 -9.52 -28.72
N ALA A 382 -22.03 -10.84 -28.79
CA ALA A 382 -23.33 -11.44 -28.51
C ALA A 382 -23.71 -11.27 -27.04
N VAL A 383 -24.95 -10.86 -26.77
CA VAL A 383 -25.46 -10.71 -25.41
C VAL A 383 -25.51 -12.07 -24.72
N ARG A 384 -24.86 -12.17 -23.56
CA ARG A 384 -24.98 -13.31 -22.65
C ARG A 384 -26.11 -13.11 -21.66
N TRP A 385 -26.13 -11.96 -21.00
CA TRP A 385 -27.20 -11.54 -20.10
C TRP A 385 -27.22 -10.02 -19.97
N GLN A 386 -28.32 -9.50 -19.42
CA GLN A 386 -28.49 -8.08 -19.11
C GLN A 386 -29.19 -7.91 -17.77
N PHE A 387 -28.82 -6.87 -17.04
CA PHE A 387 -29.44 -6.47 -15.79
C PHE A 387 -29.91 -5.02 -15.85
N GLN A 388 -31.16 -4.74 -15.49
CA GLN A 388 -31.75 -3.40 -15.60
C GLN A 388 -31.86 -2.71 -14.23
N THR A 389 -31.45 -1.44 -14.19
CA THR A 389 -31.61 -0.53 -13.04
C THR A 389 -32.50 0.66 -13.39
N ASN A 390 -32.79 1.51 -12.40
CA ASN A 390 -33.61 2.72 -12.58
C ASN A 390 -32.76 3.99 -12.83
N GLY A 391 -31.45 3.85 -13.05
CA GLY A 391 -30.57 4.98 -13.29
C GLY A 391 -29.30 4.57 -14.02
N ALA A 392 -28.67 5.51 -14.71
CA ALA A 392 -27.46 5.25 -15.50
C ALA A 392 -26.35 4.53 -14.72
N ILE A 393 -25.63 3.64 -15.39
CA ILE A 393 -24.42 2.98 -14.90
C ILE A 393 -23.24 3.59 -15.68
N LYS A 394 -22.50 4.49 -15.01
CA LYS A 394 -21.51 5.36 -15.67
C LYS A 394 -20.06 4.92 -15.50
N HIS A 395 -19.77 3.93 -14.67
CA HIS A 395 -18.41 3.47 -14.38
C HIS A 395 -18.30 1.97 -14.58
N ALA A 396 -17.05 1.49 -14.68
CA ALA A 396 -16.81 0.07 -14.80
C ALA A 396 -17.37 -0.69 -13.59
N PRO A 397 -17.98 -1.86 -13.81
CA PRO A 397 -18.24 -2.80 -12.73
C PRO A 397 -16.91 -3.37 -12.19
N ALA A 398 -16.97 -4.00 -11.02
CA ALA A 398 -15.83 -4.65 -10.39
C ALA A 398 -16.08 -6.16 -10.25
N LEU A 399 -15.06 -6.97 -10.52
CA LEU A 399 -15.13 -8.43 -10.50
C LEU A 399 -14.73 -8.97 -9.13
N ASP A 400 -15.59 -9.78 -8.53
CA ASP A 400 -15.25 -10.71 -7.45
C ASP A 400 -15.28 -12.13 -8.02
N LEU A 401 -14.10 -12.60 -8.45
CA LEU A 401 -13.96 -13.89 -9.10
C LEU A 401 -14.17 -15.05 -8.12
N GLU A 402 -13.72 -14.90 -6.86
CA GLU A 402 -13.84 -15.92 -5.81
C GLU A 402 -15.30 -16.33 -5.63
N ARG A 403 -16.23 -15.37 -5.62
CA ARG A 403 -17.67 -15.63 -5.48
C ARG A 403 -18.42 -15.68 -6.81
N ARG A 404 -17.73 -15.53 -7.94
CA ARG A 404 -18.31 -15.40 -9.29
C ARG A 404 -19.42 -14.35 -9.35
N GLN A 405 -19.11 -13.13 -8.92
CA GLN A 405 -20.06 -12.02 -8.92
C GLN A 405 -19.45 -10.71 -9.39
N VAL A 406 -20.32 -9.79 -9.77
CA VAL A 406 -19.96 -8.49 -10.31
C VAL A 406 -20.67 -7.42 -9.50
N VAL A 407 -19.89 -6.46 -9.00
CA VAL A 407 -20.38 -5.37 -8.15
C VAL A 407 -20.34 -4.06 -8.92
N PHE A 408 -21.41 -3.28 -8.86
CA PHE A 408 -21.50 -2.01 -9.57
C PHE A 408 -22.43 -1.01 -8.88
N GLY A 409 -22.26 0.25 -9.24
CA GLY A 409 -23.09 1.36 -8.77
C GLY A 409 -23.87 2.01 -9.91
N SER A 410 -25.01 2.60 -9.58
CA SER A 410 -25.87 3.32 -10.52
C SER A 410 -26.39 4.65 -9.96
N PHE A 411 -26.93 5.48 -10.85
CA PHE A 411 -27.43 6.81 -10.52
C PHE A 411 -28.75 6.82 -9.75
N ASP A 412 -29.45 5.68 -9.68
CA ASP A 412 -30.57 5.48 -8.76
C ASP A 412 -30.14 5.29 -7.29
N GLY A 413 -28.82 5.33 -7.02
CA GLY A 413 -28.24 5.22 -5.70
C GLY A 413 -28.04 3.78 -5.21
N GLY A 414 -28.34 2.78 -6.03
CA GLY A 414 -28.10 1.37 -5.69
C GLY A 414 -26.65 0.93 -5.91
N ILE A 415 -26.10 0.22 -4.92
CA ILE A 415 -24.91 -0.63 -5.06
C ILE A 415 -25.41 -2.07 -5.16
N ARG A 416 -25.05 -2.76 -6.24
CA ARG A 416 -25.59 -4.10 -6.54
C ARG A 416 -24.47 -5.10 -6.77
N GLY A 417 -24.69 -6.32 -6.29
CA GLY A 417 -23.93 -7.50 -6.69
C GLY A 417 -24.83 -8.41 -7.52
N VAL A 418 -24.36 -8.81 -8.69
CA VAL A 418 -25.05 -9.77 -9.58
C VAL A 418 -24.16 -10.97 -9.84
N SER A 419 -24.74 -12.12 -10.16
CA SER A 419 -23.97 -13.28 -10.65
C SER A 419 -23.21 -12.91 -11.92
N LEU A 420 -21.93 -13.31 -11.98
CA LEU A 420 -21.10 -13.15 -13.17
C LEU A 420 -21.66 -13.97 -14.36
N ASP A 421 -22.24 -15.13 -14.07
CA ASP A 421 -22.65 -16.11 -15.09
C ASP A 421 -24.05 -15.83 -15.64
N THR A 422 -24.99 -15.43 -14.77
CA THR A 422 -26.41 -15.29 -15.12
C THR A 422 -26.91 -13.85 -15.10
N GLY A 423 -26.18 -12.93 -14.46
CA GLY A 423 -26.65 -11.57 -14.21
C GLY A 423 -27.74 -11.45 -13.13
N GLU A 424 -28.08 -12.54 -12.44
CA GLU A 424 -29.09 -12.54 -11.38
C GLU A 424 -28.65 -11.71 -10.17
N LEU A 425 -29.58 -10.92 -9.63
CA LEU A 425 -29.33 -10.10 -8.44
C LEU A 425 -29.02 -10.97 -7.23
N ARG A 426 -27.88 -10.72 -6.59
CA ARG A 426 -27.49 -11.32 -5.31
C ARG A 426 -27.81 -10.41 -4.15
N PHE A 427 -27.47 -9.13 -4.26
CA PHE A 427 -27.77 -8.13 -3.25
C PHE A 427 -27.93 -6.73 -3.84
N CYS A 428 -28.62 -5.86 -3.11
CA CYS A 428 -28.76 -4.45 -3.44
C CYS A 428 -28.77 -3.61 -2.15
N ILE A 429 -27.86 -2.64 -2.05
CA ILE A 429 -27.80 -1.66 -0.96
C ILE A 429 -28.18 -0.29 -1.51
N GLN A 430 -29.15 0.35 -0.88
CA GLN A 430 -29.60 1.69 -1.26
C GLN A 430 -28.78 2.76 -0.53
N THR A 431 -28.14 3.64 -1.28
CA THR A 431 -27.47 4.84 -0.76
C THR A 431 -28.38 6.06 -0.88
N GLY A 432 -27.98 7.19 -0.28
CA GLY A 432 -28.80 8.40 -0.26
C GLY A 432 -28.76 9.23 -1.54
N ASN A 433 -27.91 8.86 -2.52
CA ASN A 433 -27.71 9.60 -3.79
C ASN A 433 -26.95 8.71 -4.79
N ALA A 434 -26.68 9.21 -6.00
CA ALA A 434 -26.00 8.46 -7.07
C ALA A 434 -24.66 7.85 -6.63
N VAL A 435 -24.42 6.61 -7.07
CA VAL A 435 -23.13 5.93 -6.99
C VAL A 435 -22.43 6.13 -8.33
N TYR A 436 -21.33 6.89 -8.31
CA TYR A 436 -20.60 7.30 -9.52
C TYR A 436 -19.11 6.98 -9.38
N THR A 437 -18.81 5.73 -8.98
CA THR A 437 -17.46 5.19 -8.77
C THR A 437 -17.41 3.75 -9.23
N THR A 438 -16.22 3.28 -9.64
CA THR A 438 -15.94 1.84 -9.75
C THR A 438 -15.74 1.27 -8.34
N PRO A 439 -16.47 0.21 -7.93
CA PRO A 439 -16.22 -0.46 -6.66
C PRO A 439 -14.80 -1.03 -6.57
N LEU A 440 -14.22 -1.02 -5.37
CA LEU A 440 -12.99 -1.77 -5.07
C LEU A 440 -13.38 -3.08 -4.40
N ILE A 441 -12.93 -4.20 -4.97
CA ILE A 441 -12.98 -5.52 -4.33
C ILE A 441 -11.68 -5.73 -3.55
N ASP A 442 -11.79 -5.95 -2.24
CA ASP A 442 -10.69 -6.11 -1.30
C ASP A 442 -10.96 -7.33 -0.41
N GLY A 443 -10.51 -8.50 -0.88
CA GLY A 443 -10.86 -9.80 -0.30
C GLY A 443 -12.38 -10.02 -0.29
N ALA A 444 -12.94 -10.34 0.88
CA ALA A 444 -14.37 -10.57 1.06
C ALA A 444 -15.23 -9.29 1.11
N ARG A 445 -14.68 -8.11 0.76
CA ARG A 445 -15.38 -6.82 0.91
C ARG A 445 -15.39 -6.00 -0.37
N ALA A 446 -16.50 -5.31 -0.61
CA ALA A 446 -16.57 -4.25 -1.61
C ALA A 446 -16.61 -2.87 -0.95
N TRP A 447 -15.86 -1.93 -1.53
CA TRP A 447 -15.83 -0.52 -1.13
C TRP A 447 -16.39 0.35 -2.25
N CYS A 448 -17.36 1.21 -1.93
CA CYS A 448 -18.09 1.99 -2.94
C CYS A 448 -18.33 3.43 -2.47
N GLY A 449 -17.89 4.41 -3.27
CA GLY A 449 -18.12 5.82 -2.99
C GLY A 449 -19.47 6.29 -3.51
N SER A 450 -20.19 7.07 -2.70
CA SER A 450 -21.45 7.70 -3.13
C SER A 450 -21.38 9.22 -3.05
N THR A 451 -22.16 9.86 -3.92
CA THR A 451 -22.37 11.31 -3.88
C THR A 451 -23.22 11.77 -2.69
N ASP A 452 -23.73 10.83 -1.89
CA ASP A 452 -24.35 11.09 -0.59
C ASP A 452 -23.33 11.39 0.54
N LYS A 453 -22.04 11.45 0.18
CA LYS A 453 -20.89 11.79 1.03
C LYS A 453 -20.36 10.64 1.89
N TYR A 454 -20.70 9.40 1.56
CA TYR A 454 -20.24 8.22 2.27
C TYR A 454 -19.50 7.22 1.38
N LEU A 455 -18.48 6.58 1.96
CA LEU A 455 -17.88 5.37 1.45
C LEU A 455 -18.55 4.18 2.16
N TYR A 456 -19.17 3.31 1.38
CA TYR A 456 -19.85 2.11 1.85
C TYR A 456 -18.90 0.92 1.81
N VAL A 457 -18.94 0.08 2.85
CA VAL A 457 -18.22 -1.19 2.93
C VAL A 457 -19.25 -2.31 3.01
N ILE A 458 -19.13 -3.29 2.12
CA ILE A 458 -20.12 -4.34 1.91
C ILE A 458 -19.43 -5.68 2.08
N ASP A 459 -20.06 -6.58 2.83
CA ASP A 459 -19.66 -7.98 2.89
C ASP A 459 -20.12 -8.70 1.63
N LEU A 460 -19.19 -9.27 0.87
CA LEU A 460 -19.49 -9.87 -0.44
C LEU A 460 -20.12 -11.26 -0.34
N ALA A 461 -20.03 -11.93 0.81
CA ALA A 461 -20.65 -13.23 1.01
C ALA A 461 -22.15 -13.09 1.37
N THR A 462 -22.47 -12.11 2.21
CA THR A 462 -23.83 -11.87 2.72
C THR A 462 -24.59 -10.79 1.95
N GLY A 463 -23.87 -9.86 1.31
CA GLY A 463 -24.47 -8.69 0.67
C GLY A 463 -24.87 -7.57 1.66
N GLU A 464 -24.44 -7.66 2.92
CA GLU A 464 -24.78 -6.69 3.96
C GLU A 464 -23.78 -5.53 4.06
N GLY A 465 -24.25 -4.34 4.46
CA GLY A 465 -23.39 -3.19 4.71
C GLY A 465 -22.67 -3.29 6.06
N ILE A 466 -21.36 -3.51 6.04
CA ILE A 466 -20.51 -3.61 7.24
C ILE A 466 -20.27 -2.23 7.85
N ALA A 467 -19.97 -1.23 7.03
CA ALA A 467 -19.60 0.10 7.49
C ALA A 467 -20.02 1.19 6.50
N LYS A 468 -20.20 2.39 7.06
CA LYS A 468 -20.53 3.61 6.33
C LYS A 468 -19.65 4.75 6.84
N ILE A 469 -18.68 5.15 6.03
CA ILE A 469 -17.60 6.07 6.43
C ILE A 469 -17.87 7.46 5.83
N GLY A 470 -17.98 8.48 6.68
CA GLY A 470 -18.30 9.84 6.26
C GLY A 470 -17.11 10.59 5.65
N ALA A 471 -17.27 11.08 4.42
CA ALA A 471 -16.28 11.92 3.74
C ALA A 471 -16.56 13.43 3.87
N HIS A 472 -17.70 13.82 4.43
CA HIS A 472 -18.19 15.20 4.57
C HIS A 472 -18.40 15.97 3.25
N SER A 473 -18.01 15.41 2.11
CA SER A 473 -18.38 15.87 0.78
C SER A 473 -18.49 14.71 -0.21
N LYS A 474 -18.95 15.00 -1.43
CA LYS A 474 -19.30 13.97 -2.43
C LYS A 474 -18.07 13.16 -2.81
N ILE A 475 -18.27 11.86 -3.03
CA ILE A 475 -17.21 10.95 -3.49
C ILE A 475 -17.49 10.60 -4.95
N PHE A 476 -16.57 11.04 -5.82
CA PHE A 476 -16.51 10.66 -7.24
C PHE A 476 -15.27 9.81 -7.56
N SER A 477 -14.25 9.90 -6.69
CA SER A 477 -13.02 9.14 -6.81
C SER A 477 -13.30 7.67 -6.49
N SER A 478 -13.03 6.78 -7.45
CA SER A 478 -13.08 5.34 -7.19
C SER A 478 -12.07 4.97 -6.12
N PRO A 479 -12.46 4.18 -5.09
CA PRO A 479 -11.53 3.73 -4.06
C PRO A 479 -10.45 2.83 -4.65
N ALA A 480 -9.25 2.88 -4.08
CA ALA A 480 -8.11 2.06 -4.50
C ALA A 480 -7.37 1.46 -3.29
N ARG A 481 -6.99 0.18 -3.37
CA ARG A 481 -6.12 -0.46 -2.38
C ARG A 481 -4.67 -0.12 -2.71
N ILE A 482 -4.01 0.70 -1.89
CA ILE A 482 -2.60 1.08 -2.07
C ILE A 482 -1.87 0.82 -0.75
N GLY A 483 -0.97 -0.17 -0.79
CA GLY A 483 -0.34 -0.70 0.41
C GLY A 483 -1.39 -1.25 1.39
N PRO A 484 -1.28 -0.96 2.69
CA PRO A 484 -2.25 -1.46 3.68
C PRO A 484 -3.58 -0.72 3.67
N TRP A 485 -3.71 0.42 2.96
CA TRP A 485 -4.83 1.33 3.11
C TRP A 485 -5.75 1.40 1.88
N VAL A 486 -7.02 1.70 2.12
CA VAL A 486 -7.99 2.06 1.09
C VAL A 486 -8.00 3.59 0.92
N TRP A 487 -7.70 4.05 -0.29
CA TRP A 487 -7.58 5.45 -0.64
C TRP A 487 -8.75 5.94 -1.46
N PHE A 488 -9.20 7.18 -1.20
CA PHE A 488 -10.20 7.84 -2.05
C PHE A 488 -10.16 9.37 -1.91
N GLY A 489 -10.50 10.05 -3.01
CA GLY A 489 -10.68 11.51 -3.09
C GLY A 489 -12.14 11.97 -2.88
N SER A 490 -12.33 13.27 -2.63
CA SER A 490 -13.66 13.89 -2.48
C SER A 490 -13.70 15.33 -3.00
N THR A 491 -14.91 15.89 -3.18
CA THR A 491 -15.08 17.20 -3.84
C THR A 491 -14.58 18.41 -3.06
N ASN A 492 -14.29 18.25 -1.78
CA ASN A 492 -13.64 19.29 -0.96
C ASN A 492 -12.11 19.20 -1.00
N GLY A 493 -11.54 18.49 -1.98
CA GLY A 493 -10.10 18.36 -2.19
C GLY A 493 -9.38 17.41 -1.24
N ARG A 494 -10.11 16.65 -0.41
CA ARG A 494 -9.48 15.69 0.50
C ARG A 494 -9.24 14.35 -0.15
N VAL A 495 -8.01 13.86 0.01
CA VAL A 495 -7.62 12.46 -0.20
C VAL A 495 -7.49 11.80 1.16
N ARG A 496 -8.14 10.66 1.36
CA ARG A 496 -8.17 9.93 2.63
C ARG A 496 -7.60 8.54 2.47
N ALA A 497 -6.89 8.10 3.51
CA ALA A 497 -6.49 6.71 3.71
C ALA A 497 -7.33 6.11 4.85
N ILE A 498 -7.92 4.96 4.60
CA ILE A 498 -8.71 4.21 5.58
C ILE A 498 -8.02 2.88 5.86
N ASP A 499 -7.93 2.55 7.14
CA ASP A 499 -7.56 1.21 7.58
C ASP A 499 -8.71 0.24 7.27
N PRO A 500 -8.49 -0.76 6.40
CA PRO A 500 -9.52 -1.70 5.99
C PRO A 500 -9.95 -2.64 7.14
N ALA A 501 -9.12 -2.87 8.15
CA ALA A 501 -9.42 -3.74 9.28
C ALA A 501 -10.29 -3.03 10.32
N THR A 502 -9.94 -1.77 10.65
CA THR A 502 -10.58 -1.02 11.74
C THR A 502 -11.60 0.03 11.26
N PHE A 503 -11.64 0.32 9.96
CA PHE A 503 -12.37 1.43 9.35
C PHE A 503 -11.94 2.81 9.86
N ALA A 504 -10.80 2.88 10.57
CA ALA A 504 -10.27 4.11 11.10
C ALA A 504 -9.61 4.95 9.99
N LEU A 505 -9.64 6.26 10.18
CA LEU A 505 -8.94 7.19 9.31
C LEU A 505 -7.43 7.13 9.59
N ALA A 506 -6.65 6.57 8.66
CA ALA A 506 -5.20 6.49 8.74
C ALA A 506 -4.51 7.80 8.34
N GLY A 507 -5.11 8.61 7.46
CA GLY A 507 -4.52 9.89 7.06
C GLY A 507 -5.43 10.71 6.15
N VAL A 508 -5.19 12.02 6.12
CA VAL A 508 -5.87 12.97 5.22
C VAL A 508 -4.84 13.91 4.62
N PHE A 509 -4.89 14.06 3.31
CA PHE A 509 -4.16 15.09 2.58
C PHE A 509 -5.15 16.05 1.92
N GLN A 510 -4.91 17.37 2.04
CA GLN A 510 -5.79 18.42 1.56
C GLN A 510 -5.21 19.06 0.29
N LEU A 511 -5.98 19.03 -0.80
CA LEU A 511 -5.74 19.78 -2.02
C LEU A 511 -6.69 20.98 -2.09
N PRO A 512 -6.35 22.05 -2.83
CA PRO A 512 -7.22 23.21 -3.00
C PRO A 512 -8.47 22.91 -3.82
N ASP A 513 -8.37 22.03 -4.80
CA ASP A 513 -9.46 21.65 -5.71
C ASP A 513 -9.93 20.22 -5.48
N ALA A 514 -11.16 19.93 -5.91
CA ALA A 514 -11.77 18.61 -5.82
C ALA A 514 -10.87 17.50 -6.42
N VAL A 515 -10.91 16.32 -5.78
CA VAL A 515 -10.29 15.09 -6.30
C VAL A 515 -11.39 14.12 -6.68
N THR A 516 -11.65 14.01 -7.98
CA THR A 516 -12.75 13.21 -8.54
C THR A 516 -12.30 11.95 -9.26
N SER A 517 -11.00 11.81 -9.53
CA SER A 517 -10.43 10.61 -10.14
C SER A 517 -9.84 9.69 -9.08
N ALA A 518 -9.63 8.40 -9.41
CA ALA A 518 -8.94 7.46 -8.53
C ALA A 518 -7.51 7.93 -8.21
N VAL A 519 -7.03 7.59 -7.01
CA VAL A 519 -5.62 7.78 -6.61
C VAL A 519 -4.79 6.63 -7.18
N GLU A 520 -3.61 6.93 -7.70
CA GLU A 520 -2.68 5.95 -8.27
C GLU A 520 -1.40 5.88 -7.42
N TYR A 521 -0.67 4.77 -7.49
CA TYR A 521 0.64 4.63 -6.85
C TYR A 521 1.71 4.32 -7.89
N ASP A 522 2.73 5.17 -7.93
CA ASP A 522 3.96 4.91 -8.68
C ASP A 522 4.88 4.05 -7.80
N SER A 523 4.97 2.74 -8.11
CA SER A 523 5.83 1.82 -7.35
C SER A 523 7.32 2.06 -7.57
N VAL A 524 7.71 2.63 -8.72
CA VAL A 524 9.11 2.90 -9.06
C VAL A 524 9.61 4.08 -8.24
N ASN A 525 8.85 5.18 -8.22
CA ASN A 525 9.25 6.38 -7.48
C ASN A 525 8.65 6.45 -6.06
N ARG A 526 7.83 5.48 -5.67
CA ARG A 526 7.21 5.31 -4.35
C ARG A 526 6.39 6.52 -3.91
N MET A 527 5.51 6.96 -4.79
CA MET A 527 4.67 8.14 -4.56
C MET A 527 3.22 7.85 -4.88
N LEU A 528 2.33 8.43 -4.07
CA LEU A 528 0.96 8.61 -4.48
C LEU A 528 0.90 9.67 -5.58
N ILE A 529 0.14 9.36 -6.61
CA ILE A 529 -0.15 10.28 -7.69
C ILE A 529 -1.62 10.65 -7.64
N VAL A 530 -1.87 11.95 -7.48
CA VAL A 530 -3.20 12.51 -7.34
C VAL A 530 -3.42 13.56 -8.42
N VAL A 531 -4.56 13.49 -9.11
CA VAL A 531 -4.98 14.54 -10.05
C VAL A 531 -6.19 15.28 -9.49
N SER A 532 -6.13 16.60 -9.51
CA SER A 532 -7.28 17.45 -9.16
C SER A 532 -8.17 17.73 -10.38
N ILE A 533 -9.39 18.23 -10.15
CA ILE A 533 -10.26 18.71 -11.24
C ILE A 533 -9.62 19.84 -12.06
N ALA A 534 -8.62 20.54 -11.54
CA ALA A 534 -7.90 21.57 -12.31
C ALA A 534 -6.86 20.98 -13.27
N ASN A 535 -6.85 19.65 -13.47
CA ASN A 535 -5.83 18.87 -14.18
C ASN A 535 -4.40 19.04 -13.63
N ARG A 536 -4.26 19.53 -12.39
CA ARG A 536 -2.97 19.54 -11.68
C ARG A 536 -2.67 18.15 -11.14
N LEU A 537 -1.48 17.65 -11.44
CA LEU A 537 -0.96 16.37 -11.00
C LEU A 537 0.02 16.57 -9.84
N TYR A 538 -0.11 15.78 -8.78
CA TYR A 538 0.68 15.87 -7.56
C TYR A 538 1.43 14.55 -7.34
N GLY A 539 2.74 14.64 -7.14
CA GLY A 539 3.56 13.54 -6.63
C GLY A 539 3.74 13.69 -5.13
N ILE A 540 3.24 12.74 -4.34
CA ILE A 540 3.16 12.83 -2.89
C ILE A 540 3.84 11.63 -2.25
N SER A 541 4.87 11.86 -1.44
CA SER A 541 5.43 10.83 -0.58
C SER A 541 4.55 10.65 0.66
N VAL A 542 4.22 9.40 0.97
CA VAL A 542 3.48 9.03 2.17
C VAL A 542 4.47 8.42 3.15
N MET A 543 4.57 9.03 4.33
CA MET A 543 5.36 8.50 5.41
C MET A 543 4.44 7.78 6.39
N PRO A 544 4.84 6.59 6.90
CA PRO A 544 4.06 5.86 7.88
C PRO A 544 3.84 6.70 9.15
N PRO A 545 2.86 6.32 9.98
CA PRO A 545 2.53 7.07 11.16
C PRO A 545 3.74 7.18 12.09
N VAL A 546 4.08 8.42 12.43
CA VAL A 546 5.01 8.71 13.51
C VAL A 546 4.22 8.53 14.80
N LEU A 547 4.57 7.51 15.59
CA LEU A 547 4.09 7.44 16.97
C LEU A 547 4.75 8.63 17.73
N ARG A 548 3.96 9.36 18.51
CA ARG A 548 4.48 10.45 19.35
C ARG A 548 3.99 10.21 20.77
N GLU A 549 4.87 9.77 21.66
CA GLU A 549 4.67 10.01 23.09
C GLU A 549 5.16 11.41 23.46
N GLN A 550 4.33 12.14 24.21
CA GLN A 550 4.70 13.44 24.76
C GLN A 550 5.55 13.21 26.02
N SER A 551 6.82 13.60 25.98
CA SER A 551 7.58 13.95 27.18
C SER A 551 7.27 15.40 27.58
N GLU A 552 7.18 15.67 28.88
CA GLU A 552 6.81 16.99 29.44
C GLU A 552 7.84 18.10 29.14
N ASP A 553 9.02 17.76 28.61
CA ASP A 553 10.16 18.67 28.42
C ASP A 553 10.39 19.09 26.96
N GLY A 554 9.38 19.64 26.26
CA GLY A 554 9.57 20.53 25.10
C GLY A 554 10.31 20.04 23.83
N GLN A 555 10.97 18.88 23.85
CA GLN A 555 11.62 18.21 22.73
C GLN A 555 10.95 16.84 22.53
N SER A 556 9.88 16.82 21.75
CA SER A 556 9.15 15.59 21.45
C SER A 556 9.90 14.81 20.37
N GLN A 557 10.52 13.70 20.76
CA GLN A 557 11.09 12.72 19.84
C GLN A 557 9.99 12.01 19.03
N ILE A 558 10.33 11.58 17.82
CA ILE A 558 9.50 10.89 16.83
C ILE A 558 9.77 9.39 16.96
N ASP A 559 8.80 8.61 17.40
CA ASP A 559 8.94 7.16 17.49
C ASP A 559 8.92 6.54 16.09
N VAL A 560 9.94 5.74 15.79
CA VAL A 560 10.12 5.04 14.51
C VAL A 560 10.67 3.63 14.73
N THR A 561 10.42 2.72 13.80
CA THR A 561 11.14 1.44 13.75
C THR A 561 12.52 1.64 13.12
N ALA A 562 13.46 0.73 13.36
CA ALA A 562 14.77 0.80 12.74
C ALA A 562 14.70 0.72 11.21
N LEU A 563 13.75 -0.06 10.67
CA LEU A 563 13.49 -0.12 9.23
C LEU A 563 13.01 1.22 8.66
N GLN A 564 12.08 1.89 9.34
CA GLN A 564 11.59 3.21 8.91
C GLN A 564 12.70 4.27 8.94
N LEU A 565 13.54 4.26 9.97
CA LEU A 565 14.68 5.18 10.06
C LEU A 565 15.74 4.89 8.99
N ALA A 566 15.99 3.61 8.67
CA ALA A 566 16.86 3.25 7.56
C ALA A 566 16.28 3.72 6.22
N ARG A 567 14.98 3.52 5.96
CA ARG A 567 14.34 4.03 4.72
C ARG A 567 14.41 5.55 4.62
N LEU A 568 14.08 6.27 5.69
CA LEU A 568 14.24 7.72 5.77
C LEU A 568 15.66 8.17 5.41
N THR A 569 16.67 7.43 5.87
CA THR A 569 18.08 7.70 5.56
C THR A 569 18.39 7.44 4.09
N VAL A 570 17.92 6.32 3.50
CA VAL A 570 18.07 6.03 2.06
C VAL A 570 17.41 7.11 1.21
N ASP A 571 16.20 7.52 1.56
CA ASP A 571 15.46 8.55 0.83
C ASP A 571 16.16 9.91 0.93
N ALA A 572 16.77 10.24 2.07
CA ALA A 572 17.57 11.44 2.21
C ALA A 572 18.78 11.43 1.27
N VAL A 573 19.45 10.28 1.13
CA VAL A 573 20.57 10.09 0.18
C VAL A 573 20.08 10.23 -1.28
N ILE A 574 18.97 9.60 -1.64
CA ILE A 574 18.39 9.67 -3.00
C ILE A 574 18.02 11.10 -3.38
N ASN A 575 17.49 11.86 -2.43
CA ASN A 575 16.96 13.21 -2.67
C ASN A 575 17.98 14.33 -2.40
N HIS A 576 19.21 14.00 -2.01
CA HIS A 576 20.23 14.97 -1.57
C HIS A 576 19.74 15.92 -0.48
N THR A 577 18.92 15.44 0.46
CA THR A 577 18.46 16.20 1.62
C THR A 577 19.31 15.90 2.86
N PRO A 578 19.31 16.73 3.91
CA PRO A 578 19.97 16.42 5.16
C PRO A 578 19.55 15.05 5.72
N LEU A 579 20.51 14.31 6.29
CA LEU A 579 20.22 13.04 6.96
C LEU A 579 19.30 13.26 8.18
N PRO A 580 18.54 12.23 8.59
CA PRO A 580 17.72 12.31 9.80
C PRO A 580 18.57 12.69 11.03
N ASP A 581 18.11 13.68 11.79
CA ASP A 581 18.73 14.10 13.06
C ASP A 581 18.39 13.07 14.15
N PRO A 582 19.37 12.31 14.69
CA PRO A 582 19.10 11.22 15.63
C PRO A 582 18.38 11.69 16.90
N GLU A 583 18.63 12.92 17.37
CA GLU A 583 17.99 13.45 18.58
C GLU A 583 16.49 13.67 18.40
N ARG A 584 16.01 13.78 17.16
CA ARG A 584 14.59 13.90 16.84
C ARG A 584 13.84 12.59 16.82
N TYR A 585 14.51 11.44 16.80
CA TYR A 585 13.87 10.14 16.65
C TYR A 585 14.07 9.29 17.91
N ARG A 586 13.18 8.32 18.11
CA ARG A 586 13.28 7.29 19.13
C ARG A 586 12.95 5.94 18.50
N LEU A 587 13.84 4.96 18.62
CA LEU A 587 13.56 3.61 18.13
C LEU A 587 12.49 2.93 18.99
N THR A 588 11.55 2.25 18.33
CA THR A 588 10.52 1.38 18.94
C THR A 588 10.77 -0.09 18.58
N GLY A 589 10.44 -0.99 19.50
CA GLY A 589 10.67 -2.43 19.35
C GLY A 589 12.00 -2.90 19.95
N ALA A 590 12.64 -3.91 19.34
CA ALA A 590 13.92 -4.41 19.83
C ALA A 590 15.04 -3.38 19.70
N TYR A 591 15.81 -3.23 20.77
CA TYR A 591 16.94 -2.31 20.81
C TYR A 591 18.23 -3.01 20.37
N PRO A 592 19.02 -2.39 19.47
CA PRO A 592 20.25 -2.96 18.95
C PRO A 592 21.42 -2.79 19.94
N HIS A 593 21.29 -3.36 21.14
CA HIS A 593 22.31 -3.23 22.18
C HIS A 593 23.67 -3.81 21.78
N GLY A 594 23.70 -4.79 20.87
CA GLY A 594 24.92 -5.34 20.28
C GLY A 594 25.31 -4.72 18.94
N GLY A 595 24.43 -3.91 18.33
CA GLY A 595 24.68 -3.24 17.05
C GLY A 595 23.60 -3.45 15.99
N VAL A 596 23.85 -2.89 14.79
CA VAL A 596 22.94 -2.86 13.64
C VAL A 596 23.68 -3.28 12.38
N PHE A 597 22.99 -4.00 11.49
CA PHE A 597 23.44 -4.27 10.13
C PHE A 597 22.34 -3.98 9.12
N VAL A 598 22.64 -3.17 8.11
CA VAL A 598 21.73 -2.79 7.03
C VAL A 598 22.18 -3.43 5.73
N SER A 599 21.23 -4.00 4.99
CA SER A 599 21.44 -4.58 3.67
C SER A 599 20.48 -3.96 2.67
N LEU A 600 21.02 -3.55 1.52
CA LEU A 600 20.26 -3.04 0.38
C LEU A 600 20.30 -4.08 -0.75
N ARG A 601 19.13 -4.41 -1.28
CA ARG A 601 18.99 -5.34 -2.42
C ARG A 601 18.20 -4.67 -3.53
N ASN A 602 18.52 -4.99 -4.78
CA ASN A 602 17.67 -4.62 -5.90
C ASN A 602 16.30 -5.30 -5.72
N GLN A 603 15.21 -4.55 -5.89
CA GLN A 603 13.85 -5.00 -5.64
C GLN A 603 13.38 -6.09 -6.61
N THR A 604 13.94 -6.12 -7.82
CA THR A 604 13.57 -7.08 -8.86
C THR A 604 14.40 -8.35 -8.75
N THR A 605 15.72 -8.24 -8.67
CA THR A 605 16.62 -9.41 -8.68
C THR A 605 16.90 -9.97 -7.28
N LEU A 606 16.55 -9.21 -6.23
CA LEU A 606 16.94 -9.47 -4.84
C LEU A 606 18.45 -9.56 -4.64
N GLN A 607 19.28 -9.19 -5.62
CA GLN A 607 20.73 -9.20 -5.48
C GLN A 607 21.15 -8.13 -4.47
N ARG A 608 22.01 -8.49 -3.52
CA ARG A 608 22.56 -7.53 -2.55
C ARG A 608 23.54 -6.60 -3.25
N ILE A 609 23.21 -5.31 -3.25
CA ILE A 609 24.02 -4.26 -3.87
C ILE A 609 24.74 -3.40 -2.82
N GLY A 610 24.18 -3.26 -1.61
CA GLY A 610 24.75 -2.45 -0.54
C GLY A 610 24.70 -3.16 0.82
N ARG A 611 25.69 -2.89 1.68
CA ARG A 611 25.70 -3.37 3.07
C ARG A 611 26.52 -2.46 3.99
N GLY A 612 26.07 -2.30 5.23
CA GLY A 612 26.77 -1.52 6.24
C GLY A 612 26.42 -2.01 7.64
N GLY A 613 27.41 -2.03 8.53
CA GLY A 613 27.24 -2.49 9.90
C GLY A 613 27.88 -1.55 10.93
N GLN A 614 27.35 -1.59 12.14
CA GLN A 614 27.82 -0.86 13.31
C GLN A 614 27.64 -1.74 14.55
N TRP A 615 28.74 -2.14 15.19
CA TRP A 615 28.72 -2.94 16.43
C TRP A 615 28.73 -2.04 17.67
N THR A 616 28.08 -2.50 18.74
CA THR A 616 27.99 -1.80 20.03
C THR A 616 28.40 -2.77 21.14
N PHE A 617 29.55 -2.51 21.76
CA PHE A 617 30.07 -3.33 22.88
C PHE A 617 29.81 -2.71 24.26
N ASP A 618 29.66 -1.39 24.29
CA ASP A 618 29.26 -0.64 25.47
C ASP A 618 27.98 0.13 25.14
N ALA A 619 26.87 -0.28 25.75
CA ALA A 619 25.59 0.35 25.54
C ALA A 619 25.50 1.72 26.23
N ALA A 620 26.33 1.98 27.25
CA ALA A 620 26.32 3.23 27.99
C ALA A 620 26.79 4.40 27.11
N GLY A 621 25.86 5.28 26.73
CA GLY A 621 26.14 6.47 25.93
C GLY A 621 26.12 6.27 24.40
N SER A 622 25.75 5.08 23.91
CA SER A 622 25.52 4.86 22.47
C SER A 622 24.10 5.27 22.05
N SER A 623 23.94 5.96 20.91
CA SER A 623 22.62 6.23 20.31
C SER A 623 22.25 5.11 19.32
N PRO A 624 21.16 4.34 19.60
CA PRO A 624 20.64 3.35 18.67
C PRO A 624 20.23 3.94 17.31
N GLU A 625 19.59 5.12 17.32
CA GLU A 625 19.15 5.86 16.13
C GLU A 625 20.34 6.21 15.25
N MET A 626 21.40 6.78 15.86
CA MET A 626 22.64 7.09 15.15
C MET A 626 23.26 5.83 14.54
N SER A 627 23.21 4.70 15.26
CA SER A 627 23.75 3.43 14.77
C SER A 627 23.03 2.95 13.50
N VAL A 628 21.70 3.09 13.44
CA VAL A 628 20.90 2.80 12.24
C VAL A 628 21.27 3.75 11.10
N ILE A 629 21.36 5.05 11.35
CA ILE A 629 21.71 6.07 10.34
C ILE A 629 23.11 5.82 9.77
N VAL A 630 24.10 5.54 10.62
CA VAL A 630 25.48 5.23 10.20
C VAL A 630 25.54 3.95 9.39
N ALA A 631 24.91 2.87 9.87
CA ALA A 631 24.90 1.59 9.17
C ALA A 631 24.22 1.72 7.79
N THR A 632 23.14 2.50 7.71
CA THR A 632 22.44 2.76 6.45
C THR A 632 23.27 3.59 5.48
N THR A 633 23.88 4.68 5.96
CA THR A 633 24.77 5.53 5.13
C THR A 633 25.95 4.72 4.59
N LYS A 634 26.55 3.85 5.41
CA LYS A 634 27.58 2.89 4.97
C LYS A 634 27.05 1.94 3.91
N ALA A 635 25.80 1.49 4.01
CA ALA A 635 25.19 0.59 3.04
C ALA A 635 24.89 1.26 1.70
N CYS A 636 24.56 2.56 1.71
CA CYS A 636 24.36 3.37 0.50
C CYS A 636 25.68 3.75 -0.19
N ALA A 637 26.81 3.69 0.51
CA ALA A 637 28.08 4.17 0.01
C ALA A 637 28.47 3.45 -1.30
N ASN A 638 28.90 4.23 -2.30
CA ASN A 638 29.33 3.77 -3.63
C ASN A 638 28.20 3.21 -4.52
N LEU A 639 26.92 3.48 -4.22
CA LEU A 639 25.79 3.16 -5.09
C LEU A 639 25.30 4.39 -5.86
N SER A 640 24.83 4.20 -7.11
CA SER A 640 24.18 5.27 -7.87
C SER A 640 22.76 5.54 -7.35
N ILE A 641 22.25 6.75 -7.59
CA ILE A 641 20.89 7.15 -7.20
C ILE A 641 19.83 6.24 -7.85
N ASP A 642 20.01 5.92 -9.14
CA ASP A 642 19.12 5.02 -9.86
C ASP A 642 19.08 3.63 -9.22
N SER A 643 20.26 3.10 -8.84
CA SER A 643 20.34 1.84 -8.12
C SER A 643 19.61 1.89 -6.79
N LEU A 644 19.72 3.00 -6.04
CA LEU A 644 19.08 3.19 -4.74
C LEU A 644 17.55 3.30 -4.84
N ARG A 645 17.00 3.92 -5.89
CA ARG A 645 15.54 4.01 -6.12
C ARG A 645 14.90 2.64 -6.28
N GLU A 646 15.63 1.69 -6.86
CA GLU A 646 15.21 0.31 -7.03
C GLU A 646 15.55 -0.59 -5.82
N THR A 647 15.90 -0.03 -4.65
CA THR A 647 16.27 -0.87 -3.50
C THR A 647 15.15 -1.18 -2.53
N ILE A 648 15.10 -2.42 -2.09
CA ILE A 648 14.47 -2.79 -0.81
C ILE A 648 15.52 -2.81 0.31
N VAL A 649 15.08 -2.44 1.53
CA VAL A 649 15.93 -2.34 2.72
C VAL A 649 15.61 -3.50 3.69
N SER A 650 16.64 -4.06 4.30
CA SER A 650 16.51 -4.84 5.53
C SER A 650 17.46 -4.37 6.61
N VAL A 651 16.99 -4.36 7.85
CA VAL A 651 17.75 -4.02 9.05
C VAL A 651 17.79 -5.23 9.97
N SER A 652 18.99 -5.66 10.34
CA SER A 652 19.24 -6.66 11.38
C SER A 652 19.69 -5.96 12.65
N LEU A 653 18.98 -6.20 13.75
CA LEU A 653 19.21 -5.64 15.07
C LEU A 653 19.82 -6.73 15.95
N PHE A 654 20.94 -6.41 16.59
CA PHE A 654 21.68 -7.36 17.41
C PHE A 654 21.40 -7.12 18.88
N GLY A 655 20.97 -8.17 19.59
CA GLY A 655 20.82 -8.14 21.04
C GLY A 655 22.15 -7.96 21.77
N PRO A 656 22.15 -7.89 23.11
CA PRO A 656 23.37 -7.75 23.90
C PRO A 656 24.45 -8.78 23.53
N LEU A 657 25.71 -8.35 23.48
CA LEU A 657 26.85 -9.22 23.21
C LEU A 657 27.22 -9.99 24.48
N GLU A 658 26.99 -11.30 24.48
CA GLU A 658 27.36 -12.20 25.58
C GLU A 658 28.66 -12.90 25.24
N GLN A 659 29.66 -12.82 26.12
CA GLN A 659 30.88 -13.61 25.94
C GLN A 659 30.55 -15.10 26.05
N THR A 660 31.11 -15.92 25.16
CA THR A 660 30.81 -17.36 25.07
C THR A 660 32.00 -18.15 24.53
N THR A 661 31.86 -19.46 24.42
CA THR A 661 32.85 -20.38 23.84
C THR A 661 32.29 -21.06 22.58
N LEU A 662 33.14 -21.75 21.82
CA LEU A 662 32.72 -22.45 20.60
C LEU A 662 31.70 -23.57 20.87
N GLU A 663 31.82 -24.24 22.02
CA GLU A 663 30.97 -25.36 22.44
C GLU A 663 29.55 -24.93 22.80
N GLU A 664 29.37 -23.66 23.17
CA GLU A 664 28.08 -23.06 23.56
C GLU A 664 27.38 -22.36 22.39
N LEU A 665 27.96 -22.41 21.19
CA LEU A 665 27.35 -21.83 20.01
C LEU A 665 26.21 -22.71 19.49
N ASN A 666 25.22 -22.02 18.93
CA ASN A 666 24.23 -22.64 18.08
C ASN A 666 24.08 -21.71 16.86
N HIS A 667 24.68 -22.13 15.74
CA HIS A 667 24.79 -21.29 14.55
C HIS A 667 23.42 -20.97 13.92
N GLU A 668 22.37 -21.72 14.25
CA GLU A 668 21.01 -21.48 13.78
C GLU A 668 20.27 -20.40 14.60
N LYS A 669 20.63 -20.26 15.88
CA LYS A 669 19.95 -19.36 16.83
C LYS A 669 20.69 -18.05 17.07
N PHE A 670 22.02 -18.08 17.10
CA PHE A 670 22.81 -16.92 17.51
C PHE A 670 23.77 -16.45 16.41
N GLY A 671 23.86 -15.13 16.27
CA GLY A 671 24.98 -14.50 15.58
C GLY A 671 26.19 -14.44 16.50
N ILE A 672 27.38 -14.31 15.91
CA ILE A 672 28.61 -14.20 16.68
C ILE A 672 29.47 -13.03 16.23
N VAL A 673 30.31 -12.57 17.14
CA VAL A 673 31.35 -11.57 16.91
C VAL A 673 32.65 -12.03 17.54
N VAL A 674 33.73 -12.00 16.77
CA VAL A 674 35.09 -12.14 17.27
C VAL A 674 35.72 -10.76 17.37
N ARG A 675 36.36 -10.48 18.51
CA ARG A 675 37.04 -9.22 18.79
C ARG A 675 38.45 -9.49 19.27
N ALA A 676 39.43 -8.77 18.73
CA ALA A 676 40.82 -8.93 19.14
C ALA A 676 40.98 -8.63 20.63
N THR A 677 41.82 -9.42 21.32
CA THR A 677 42.18 -9.12 22.72
C THR A 677 43.01 -7.82 22.80
N ALA A 678 43.75 -7.50 21.72
CA ALA A 678 44.46 -6.24 21.54
C ALA A 678 44.24 -5.69 20.12
N GLY A 679 43.87 -4.41 20.02
CA GLY A 679 43.62 -3.71 18.74
C GLY A 679 42.15 -3.58 18.35
N ALA A 680 41.89 -3.11 17.13
CA ALA A 680 40.55 -2.76 16.64
C ALA A 680 39.93 -3.78 15.66
N LYS A 681 40.57 -4.94 15.44
CA LYS A 681 40.05 -5.97 14.54
C LYS A 681 38.79 -6.61 15.13
N LEU A 682 37.76 -6.71 14.30
CA LEU A 682 36.50 -7.32 14.64
C LEU A 682 35.85 -7.94 13.40
N GLY A 683 35.11 -9.03 13.59
CA GLY A 683 34.38 -9.69 12.53
C GLY A 683 33.17 -10.41 13.09
N GLY A 684 32.06 -10.34 12.37
CA GLY A 684 30.83 -11.01 12.78
C GLY A 684 30.33 -12.01 11.76
N ALA A 685 29.41 -12.86 12.20
CA ALA A 685 28.72 -13.84 11.38
C ALA A 685 27.27 -13.97 11.87
N LEU A 686 26.29 -13.86 10.96
CA LEU A 686 24.85 -13.88 11.29
C LEU A 686 24.31 -15.32 11.44
N PRO A 687 23.34 -15.59 12.33
CA PRO A 687 22.79 -16.94 12.46
C PRO A 687 22.15 -17.41 11.16
N ASN A 688 22.08 -18.73 11.00
CA ASN A 688 21.40 -19.39 9.88
C ASN A 688 21.83 -18.76 8.56
N SER A 689 23.14 -18.68 8.34
CA SER A 689 23.73 -18.21 7.10
C SER A 689 24.11 -19.42 6.26
N PRO A 690 23.86 -19.42 4.95
CA PRO A 690 24.31 -20.51 4.08
C PRO A 690 25.84 -20.51 3.91
N GLU A 691 26.56 -19.52 4.47
CA GLU A 691 28.01 -19.46 4.34
C GLU A 691 28.76 -20.51 5.18
N TYR A 692 28.03 -21.27 6.00
CA TYR A 692 28.55 -22.33 6.86
C TYR A 692 27.41 -23.25 7.31
N SER A 693 27.75 -24.48 7.65
CA SER A 693 26.80 -25.54 8.02
C SER A 693 26.84 -25.93 9.50
N ASN A 694 27.75 -25.36 10.29
CA ASN A 694 27.93 -25.64 11.71
C ASN A 694 28.62 -24.48 12.44
N GLU A 695 28.73 -24.61 13.76
CA GLU A 695 29.33 -23.64 14.69
C GLU A 695 30.78 -23.32 14.34
N GLN A 696 31.57 -24.34 13.96
CA GLN A 696 32.98 -24.16 13.58
C GLN A 696 33.11 -23.35 12.29
N GLY A 697 32.26 -23.63 11.30
CA GLY A 697 32.19 -22.85 10.05
C GLY A 697 31.77 -21.40 10.29
N GLN A 698 30.78 -21.18 11.16
CA GLN A 698 30.35 -19.83 11.58
C GLN A 698 31.51 -19.05 12.21
N TYR A 699 32.25 -19.70 13.12
CA TYR A 699 33.41 -19.13 13.78
C TYR A 699 34.55 -18.78 12.81
N LEU A 700 34.93 -19.72 11.93
CA LEU A 700 35.96 -19.46 10.90
C LEU A 700 35.55 -18.32 9.95
N HIS A 701 34.26 -18.21 9.64
CA HIS A 701 33.73 -17.10 8.85
C HIS A 701 33.89 -15.76 9.58
N ALA A 702 33.61 -15.71 10.89
CA ALA A 702 33.81 -14.51 11.70
C ALA A 702 35.30 -14.10 11.75
N LEU A 703 36.22 -15.04 11.94
CA LEU A 703 37.67 -14.80 11.90
C LEU A 703 38.11 -14.24 10.54
N ARG A 704 37.58 -14.79 9.44
CA ARG A 704 37.87 -14.30 8.08
C ARG A 704 37.40 -12.87 7.90
N ASN A 705 36.20 -12.52 8.38
CA ASN A 705 35.69 -11.15 8.32
C ASN A 705 36.53 -10.18 9.15
N ALA A 706 37.09 -10.65 10.28
CA ALA A 706 38.01 -9.88 11.11
C ALA A 706 39.43 -9.77 10.56
N LYS A 707 39.77 -10.58 9.54
CA LYS A 707 41.15 -10.78 9.05
C LYS A 707 42.09 -11.24 10.18
N PHE A 708 41.64 -12.20 10.98
CA PHE A 708 42.46 -12.89 11.97
C PHE A 708 43.23 -14.06 11.36
N THR A 709 44.43 -14.30 11.88
CA THR A 709 45.07 -15.61 11.83
C THR A 709 44.53 -16.49 12.96
N GLN A 710 44.51 -17.82 12.81
CA GLN A 710 43.96 -18.74 13.82
C GLN A 710 44.67 -18.67 15.19
N TRP A 711 45.84 -18.03 15.25
CA TRP A 711 46.70 -17.93 16.42
C TRP A 711 46.60 -16.58 17.14
N GLU A 712 45.90 -15.59 16.57
CA GLU A 712 45.67 -14.29 17.21
C GLU A 712 44.64 -14.43 18.35
N GLY A 713 45.02 -14.03 19.57
CA GLY A 713 44.13 -14.08 20.73
C GLY A 713 42.92 -13.14 20.57
N HIS A 714 41.72 -13.66 20.73
CA HIS A 714 40.47 -12.93 20.58
C HIS A 714 39.40 -13.43 21.57
N THR A 715 38.40 -12.60 21.80
CA THR A 715 37.21 -12.94 22.57
C THR A 715 36.05 -13.21 21.62
N LEU A 716 35.30 -14.27 21.88
CA LEU A 716 34.11 -14.65 21.15
C LEU A 716 32.86 -14.19 21.91
N TYR A 717 31.95 -13.54 21.19
CA TYR A 717 30.65 -13.13 21.69
C TYR A 717 29.54 -13.76 20.84
N ARG A 718 28.41 -14.09 21.47
CA ARG A 718 27.15 -14.42 20.78
C ARG A 718 26.11 -13.34 21.03
N HIS A 719 25.13 -13.26 20.14
CA HIS A 719 23.99 -12.37 20.28
C HIS A 719 22.75 -12.90 19.55
N THR A 720 21.58 -12.47 19.98
CA THR A 720 20.33 -12.66 19.23
C THR A 720 20.29 -11.72 18.03
N VAL A 721 19.49 -12.08 17.02
CA VAL A 721 19.27 -11.24 15.83
C VAL A 721 17.77 -11.14 15.58
N GLU A 722 17.26 -9.91 15.59
CA GLU A 722 15.95 -9.60 15.03
C GLU A 722 16.14 -8.97 13.66
N ARG A 723 15.25 -9.27 12.71
CA ARG A 723 15.30 -8.69 11.37
C ARG A 723 13.99 -8.02 10.98
N GLN A 724 14.12 -6.80 10.47
CA GLN A 724 13.04 -6.02 9.87
C GLN A 724 13.34 -5.86 8.37
N ALA A 725 12.38 -6.10 7.48
CA ALA A 725 12.55 -5.97 6.03
C ALA A 725 11.28 -5.41 5.39
N GLU A 726 11.42 -4.68 4.27
CA GLU A 726 10.29 -4.04 3.58
C GLU A 726 9.43 -4.99 2.76
N ASP A 727 10.00 -6.13 2.37
CA ASP A 727 9.33 -7.12 1.54
C ASP A 727 9.37 -8.48 2.23
N LEU A 728 8.22 -9.14 2.30
CA LEU A 728 8.06 -10.51 2.82
C LEU A 728 8.78 -11.54 1.93
N SER A 729 9.13 -11.18 0.69
CA SER A 729 9.95 -11.97 -0.23
C SER A 729 11.42 -12.08 0.17
N TRP A 730 11.86 -11.32 1.19
CA TRP A 730 13.25 -11.27 1.59
C TRP A 730 13.75 -12.63 2.09
N PRO A 731 14.94 -13.11 1.67
CA PRO A 731 15.44 -14.43 2.09
C PRO A 731 15.55 -14.58 3.61
N VAL A 732 15.16 -15.74 4.13
CA VAL A 732 15.07 -16.01 5.58
C VAL A 732 16.45 -16.11 6.26
N TYR A 733 17.53 -16.15 5.50
CA TYR A 733 18.91 -16.26 6.01
C TYR A 733 19.42 -15.00 6.73
N GLY A 734 20.19 -15.19 7.80
CA GLY A 734 20.78 -14.09 8.58
C GLY A 734 19.92 -13.62 9.76
N ALA A 735 18.93 -14.42 10.15
CA ALA A 735 18.14 -14.34 11.36
C ALA A 735 17.74 -15.77 11.77
N PRO A 736 17.37 -16.03 13.03
CA PRO A 736 16.76 -17.30 13.41
C PRO A 736 15.60 -17.63 12.48
N PHE A 737 15.49 -18.89 12.07
CA PHE A 737 14.38 -19.31 11.23
C PHE A 737 13.07 -19.09 12.02
N PRO A 738 12.07 -18.39 11.44
CA PRO A 738 10.94 -17.85 12.20
C PRO A 738 9.91 -18.90 12.64
N TYR A 739 10.03 -20.12 12.14
CA TYR A 739 9.16 -21.25 12.46
C TYR A 739 10.01 -22.36 13.04
N ASP A 740 9.57 -23.00 14.12
CA ASP A 740 10.23 -24.22 14.54
C ASP A 740 9.78 -25.42 13.68
N GLU A 741 10.36 -26.59 13.91
CA GLU A 741 9.96 -27.78 13.16
C GLU A 741 8.57 -28.29 13.53
N ALA A 742 8.09 -28.01 14.75
CA ALA A 742 6.76 -28.40 15.18
C ALA A 742 5.71 -27.58 14.40
N ASP A 743 5.96 -26.28 14.22
CA ASP A 743 5.20 -25.37 13.37
C ASP A 743 5.10 -25.85 11.93
N LEU A 744 6.24 -26.16 11.31
CA LEU A 744 6.28 -26.64 9.93
C LEU A 744 5.60 -28.02 9.79
N THR A 745 5.82 -28.92 10.76
CA THR A 745 5.19 -30.25 10.75
C THR A 745 3.68 -30.13 10.95
N ARG A 746 3.21 -29.21 11.79
CA ARG A 746 1.78 -28.89 11.92
C ARG A 746 1.20 -28.38 10.61
N PHE A 747 1.91 -27.53 9.87
CA PHE A 747 1.47 -27.06 8.56
C PHE A 747 1.41 -28.19 7.51
N VAL A 748 2.41 -29.08 7.47
CA VAL A 748 2.39 -30.23 6.57
C VAL A 748 1.27 -31.21 6.94
N ALA A 749 1.11 -31.53 8.22
CA ALA A 749 -0.01 -32.35 8.68
C ALA A 749 -1.36 -31.72 8.31
N TRP A 750 -1.47 -30.40 8.45
CA TRP A 750 -2.63 -29.67 7.97
C TRP A 750 -2.82 -29.83 6.47
N LEU A 751 -1.80 -29.59 5.62
CA LEU A 751 -1.87 -29.76 4.16
C LEU A 751 -2.40 -31.14 3.75
N LEU A 752 -2.05 -32.18 4.51
CA LEU A 752 -2.42 -33.57 4.24
C LEU A 752 -3.82 -33.97 4.75
N SER A 753 -4.46 -33.14 5.58
CA SER A 753 -5.74 -33.45 6.22
C SER A 753 -6.97 -33.14 5.32
N PRO A 754 -7.92 -34.09 5.18
CA PRO A 754 -9.18 -33.84 4.48
C PRO A 754 -10.12 -32.98 5.34
N GLY A 755 -10.40 -31.75 4.92
CA GLY A 755 -11.52 -30.94 5.44
C GLY A 755 -11.41 -30.34 6.85
N GLY A 756 -10.24 -30.34 7.50
CA GLY A 756 -10.08 -29.73 8.81
C GLY A 756 -10.02 -28.19 8.79
N ARG A 757 -11.00 -27.50 9.42
CA ARG A 757 -10.78 -26.14 9.95
C ARG A 757 -9.74 -26.27 11.08
N ALA A 758 -8.53 -25.75 10.86
CA ALA A 758 -7.48 -25.75 11.86
C ALA A 758 -7.28 -24.33 12.43
N GLU A 759 -6.77 -24.28 13.67
CA GLU A 759 -6.47 -23.08 14.45
C GLU A 759 -5.70 -22.04 13.63
N SER A 760 -6.13 -20.77 13.73
CA SER A 760 -5.51 -19.58 13.13
C SER A 760 -5.17 -19.71 11.64
N GLN A 761 -6.17 -19.51 10.76
CA GLN A 761 -5.98 -19.40 9.30
C GLN A 761 -4.88 -18.40 8.91
N ASP A 762 -4.65 -17.39 9.75
CA ASP A 762 -3.61 -16.37 9.60
C ASP A 762 -2.18 -16.90 9.76
N PHE A 763 -1.97 -17.94 10.57
CA PHE A 763 -0.63 -18.55 10.76
C PHE A 763 -0.21 -19.32 9.51
N TYR A 764 -1.10 -20.13 8.96
CA TYR A 764 -0.81 -20.97 7.79
C TYR A 764 -0.73 -20.17 6.48
N SER A 765 -1.53 -19.12 6.32
CA SER A 765 -1.38 -18.20 5.18
C SER A 765 -0.06 -17.44 5.25
N GLY A 766 0.30 -16.90 6.42
CA GLY A 766 1.58 -16.22 6.62
C GLY A 766 2.81 -17.11 6.41
N LEU A 767 2.68 -18.43 6.60
CA LEU A 767 3.70 -19.42 6.27
C LEU A 767 3.74 -19.70 4.76
N ALA A 768 2.59 -19.89 4.11
CA ALA A 768 2.50 -20.12 2.67
C ALA A 768 3.08 -18.96 1.85
N ASP A 769 2.82 -17.71 2.25
CA ASP A 769 3.34 -16.49 1.61
C ASP A 769 4.87 -16.42 1.57
N ARG A 770 5.55 -17.18 2.44
CA ARG A 770 7.01 -17.22 2.54
C ARG A 770 7.65 -18.34 1.74
N LEU A 771 6.86 -19.27 1.20
CA LEU A 771 7.36 -20.35 0.35
C LEU A 771 7.69 -19.83 -1.05
N SER A 772 8.80 -20.31 -1.60
CA SER A 772 9.14 -20.12 -3.02
C SER A 772 8.49 -21.20 -3.88
N ALA A 773 8.42 -22.43 -3.37
CA ALA A 773 7.80 -23.57 -4.03
C ALA A 773 7.44 -24.67 -3.03
N LEU A 774 6.54 -25.54 -3.43
CA LEU A 774 6.24 -26.80 -2.75
C LEU A 774 6.57 -27.95 -3.70
N ALA A 775 7.47 -28.85 -3.33
CA ALA A 775 7.78 -30.01 -4.16
C ALA A 775 7.08 -31.27 -3.65
N VAL A 776 6.47 -32.02 -4.56
CA VAL A 776 5.85 -33.31 -4.30
C VAL A 776 6.59 -34.35 -5.12
N THR A 777 7.40 -35.19 -4.47
CA THR A 777 8.09 -36.31 -5.13
C THR A 777 7.35 -37.61 -4.90
N ARG A 778 6.90 -38.21 -6.00
CA ARG A 778 6.09 -39.43 -6.01
C ARG A 778 6.96 -40.64 -6.34
N TYR A 779 6.74 -41.73 -5.62
CA TYR A 779 7.27 -43.05 -5.91
C TYR A 779 6.11 -43.91 -6.40
N VAL A 780 6.20 -44.34 -7.66
CA VAL A 780 5.19 -45.20 -8.28
C VAL A 780 5.86 -46.48 -8.74
N ASP A 781 5.39 -47.61 -8.22
CA ASP A 781 5.84 -48.92 -8.66
C ASP A 781 5.35 -49.19 -10.09
N ALA A 782 6.28 -49.54 -10.98
CA ALA A 782 5.91 -49.93 -12.33
C ALA A 782 5.42 -51.38 -12.32
N LEU A 783 4.10 -51.57 -12.31
CA LEU A 783 3.49 -52.88 -12.59
C LEU A 783 3.80 -53.30 -14.04
N VAL A 784 4.79 -54.18 -14.22
CA VAL A 784 5.00 -54.86 -15.50
C VAL A 784 3.92 -55.93 -15.65
N ALA A 785 2.88 -55.62 -16.42
CA ALA A 785 1.93 -56.61 -16.87
C ALA A 785 2.61 -57.57 -17.86
N GLY A 786 2.87 -58.81 -17.44
CA GLY A 786 3.00 -59.95 -18.36
C GLY A 786 4.37 -60.62 -18.51
N SER A 787 5.14 -60.87 -17.45
CA SER A 787 6.17 -61.93 -17.52
C SER A 787 6.19 -62.83 -16.27
N ASN A 788 6.13 -64.14 -16.50
CA ASN A 788 6.03 -65.20 -15.49
C ASN A 788 7.39 -65.61 -14.91
N ASP A 789 8.40 -64.74 -14.95
CA ASP A 789 9.78 -65.10 -14.62
C ASP A 789 10.24 -64.43 -13.31
N ALA A 790 10.06 -65.15 -12.21
CA ALA A 790 10.25 -64.69 -10.82
C ALA A 790 11.72 -64.44 -10.41
N ARG A 791 12.64 -64.21 -11.35
CA ARG A 791 14.07 -64.00 -11.07
C ARG A 791 14.69 -62.73 -11.65
N ARG A 792 13.89 -61.81 -12.21
CA ARG A 792 14.32 -60.45 -12.54
C ARG A 792 13.23 -59.43 -12.16
N GLN A 793 13.03 -59.21 -10.88
CA GLN A 793 12.26 -58.07 -10.35
C GLN A 793 13.19 -57.21 -9.50
N ALA A 794 14.06 -56.45 -10.15
CA ALA A 794 14.48 -55.15 -9.63
C ALA A 794 13.75 -54.14 -10.51
N VAL A 795 12.57 -53.71 -10.08
CA VAL A 795 11.74 -52.76 -10.82
C VAL A 795 12.29 -51.37 -10.50
N ASP A 796 12.74 -50.64 -11.52
CA ASP A 796 13.05 -49.21 -11.42
C ASP A 796 11.76 -48.46 -11.05
N ALA A 797 11.57 -48.14 -9.76
CA ALA A 797 10.48 -47.28 -9.31
C ALA A 797 10.58 -45.93 -10.04
N LYS A 798 9.50 -45.52 -10.72
CA LYS A 798 9.49 -44.25 -11.45
C LYS A 798 9.33 -43.11 -10.45
N VAL A 799 10.44 -42.43 -10.15
CA VAL A 799 10.43 -41.25 -9.27
C VAL A 799 10.11 -40.00 -10.10
N THR A 800 9.05 -39.28 -9.74
CA THR A 800 8.68 -38.01 -10.40
C THR A 800 8.54 -36.91 -9.36
N THR A 801 9.28 -35.81 -9.53
CA THR A 801 9.17 -34.60 -8.68
C THR A 801 8.37 -33.54 -9.41
N ILE A 802 7.33 -33.04 -8.75
CA ILE A 802 6.46 -31.98 -9.26
C ILE A 802 6.62 -30.77 -8.37
N LEU A 803 6.92 -29.62 -8.97
CA LEU A 803 6.97 -28.34 -8.26
C LEU A 803 5.62 -27.65 -8.41
N LEU A 804 4.97 -27.42 -7.28
CA LEU A 804 3.78 -26.61 -7.18
C LEU A 804 4.23 -25.16 -6.91
N PRO A 805 3.87 -24.19 -7.78
CA PRO A 805 4.16 -22.79 -7.55
C PRO A 805 3.37 -22.28 -6.34
N VAL A 806 4.02 -21.53 -5.45
CA VAL A 806 3.41 -20.95 -4.23
C VAL A 806 3.50 -19.42 -4.22
N ALA A 807 4.22 -18.81 -5.17
CA ALA A 807 4.43 -17.37 -5.22
C ALA A 807 3.18 -16.61 -5.65
N GLY A 808 2.68 -15.72 -4.78
CA GLY A 808 1.53 -14.83 -5.05
C GLY A 808 0.19 -15.28 -4.47
N MET A 809 0.20 -16.31 -3.61
CA MET A 809 -1.00 -16.84 -2.97
C MET A 809 -1.62 -15.80 -2.02
N GLN A 810 -2.91 -15.47 -2.18
CA GLN A 810 -3.71 -14.75 -1.16
C GLN A 810 -4.46 -15.78 -0.29
N ASN A 811 -5.07 -15.36 0.82
CA ASN A 811 -5.73 -16.22 1.82
C ASN A 811 -6.69 -17.34 1.28
N ALA A 812 -7.20 -17.22 0.05
CA ALA A 812 -8.03 -18.25 -0.61
C ALA A 812 -7.21 -19.44 -1.20
N ASP A 813 -5.96 -19.21 -1.60
CA ASP A 813 -5.15 -20.15 -2.40
C ASP A 813 -4.54 -21.30 -1.59
N VAL A 814 -4.52 -21.22 -0.26
CA VAL A 814 -3.99 -22.32 0.57
C VAL A 814 -4.89 -23.56 0.52
N SER A 815 -6.18 -23.39 0.20
CA SER A 815 -7.11 -24.51 -0.06
C SER A 815 -6.80 -25.18 -1.39
N ASP A 816 -6.52 -24.41 -2.44
CA ASP A 816 -6.11 -24.91 -3.76
C ASP A 816 -4.74 -25.62 -3.69
N LEU A 817 -3.85 -25.14 -2.80
CA LEU A 817 -2.59 -25.82 -2.50
C LEU A 817 -2.85 -27.19 -1.86
N LYS A 818 -3.81 -27.31 -0.94
CA LYS A 818 -4.22 -28.62 -0.38
C LYS A 818 -4.77 -29.55 -1.45
N GLU A 819 -5.65 -29.05 -2.32
CA GLU A 819 -6.21 -29.84 -3.41
C GLU A 819 -5.13 -30.27 -4.42
N SER A 820 -4.18 -29.38 -4.71
CA SER A 820 -3.01 -29.68 -5.54
C SER A 820 -2.15 -30.77 -4.91
N VAL A 821 -1.84 -30.68 -3.62
CA VAL A 821 -1.11 -31.73 -2.89
C VAL A 821 -1.90 -33.05 -2.89
N ALA A 822 -3.20 -33.02 -2.64
CA ALA A 822 -4.06 -34.20 -2.61
C ALA A 822 -4.11 -34.88 -4.00
N SER A 823 -4.28 -34.11 -5.06
CA SER A 823 -4.29 -34.63 -6.43
C SER A 823 -2.96 -35.28 -6.80
N GLN A 824 -1.83 -34.68 -6.43
CA GLN A 824 -0.50 -35.23 -6.71
C GLN A 824 -0.17 -36.46 -5.87
N ARG A 825 -0.82 -36.66 -4.72
CA ARG A 825 -0.67 -37.89 -3.91
C ARG A 825 -1.46 -39.08 -4.46
N THR A 826 -2.49 -38.82 -5.27
CA THR A 826 -3.41 -39.87 -5.72
C THR A 826 -2.68 -40.94 -6.55
N GLY A 827 -2.71 -42.19 -6.08
CA GLY A 827 -2.09 -43.35 -6.75
C GLY A 827 -0.58 -43.51 -6.54
N ALA A 828 0.03 -42.83 -5.57
CA ALA A 828 1.41 -43.08 -5.13
C ALA A 828 1.42 -43.73 -3.74
N GLU A 829 2.23 -44.79 -3.54
CA GLU A 829 2.35 -45.45 -2.23
C GLU A 829 3.14 -44.62 -1.23
N ARG A 830 4.16 -43.90 -1.72
CA ARG A 830 5.04 -43.05 -0.92
C ARG A 830 5.29 -41.71 -1.61
N VAL A 831 5.23 -40.65 -0.82
CA VAL A 831 5.46 -39.28 -1.29
C VAL A 831 6.42 -38.55 -0.35
N LEU A 832 7.37 -37.80 -0.94
CA LEU A 832 8.11 -36.78 -0.21
C LEU A 832 7.47 -35.42 -0.49
N LEU A 833 7.20 -34.67 0.58
CA LEU A 833 6.69 -33.31 0.50
C LEU A 833 7.76 -32.36 1.01
N SER A 834 8.26 -31.47 0.15
CA SER A 834 9.34 -30.54 0.47
C SER A 834 8.85 -29.11 0.43
N LEU A 835 8.87 -28.43 1.57
CA LEU A 835 8.62 -26.99 1.68
C LEU A 835 9.90 -26.25 1.31
N ILE A 836 9.89 -25.48 0.23
CA ILE A 836 11.04 -24.70 -0.23
C ILE A 836 10.76 -23.22 0.01
N PHE A 837 11.65 -22.55 0.74
CA PHE A 837 11.56 -21.12 1.05
C PHE A 837 12.40 -20.30 0.06
N LYS A 838 12.20 -18.97 0.01
CA LYS A 838 13.01 -18.11 -0.85
C LYS A 838 14.49 -18.16 -0.46
N GLY A 839 15.31 -18.50 -1.43
CA GLY A 839 16.74 -18.73 -1.28
C GLY A 839 17.60 -17.54 -1.65
N ARG A 840 18.91 -17.78 -1.65
CA ARG A 840 19.93 -16.83 -2.06
C ARG A 840 20.47 -17.25 -3.41
N SER A 841 20.47 -16.33 -4.38
CA SER A 841 21.19 -16.53 -5.63
C SER A 841 22.70 -16.59 -5.43
N VAL A 842 23.32 -17.53 -6.11
CA VAL A 842 24.75 -17.81 -6.18
C VAL A 842 25.14 -17.73 -7.66
N GLY A 843 26.06 -16.82 -7.97
CA GLY A 843 26.40 -16.51 -9.36
C GLY A 843 27.03 -17.66 -10.16
N GLU A 844 27.61 -18.67 -9.51
CA GLU A 844 28.26 -19.82 -10.17
C GLU A 844 28.21 -21.08 -9.28
N ARG A 845 28.18 -22.27 -9.91
CA ARG A 845 28.09 -23.59 -9.26
C ARG A 845 29.23 -23.88 -8.27
N THR A 846 30.45 -23.42 -8.56
CA THR A 846 31.64 -23.66 -7.71
C THR A 846 31.50 -23.07 -6.30
N ARG A 847 30.67 -22.03 -6.16
CA ARG A 847 30.37 -21.38 -4.87
C ARG A 847 29.29 -22.11 -4.05
N LEU A 848 28.82 -23.28 -4.50
CA LEU A 848 27.94 -24.13 -3.70
C LEU A 848 28.73 -24.98 -2.69
N ARG A 849 29.99 -25.30 -3.00
CA ARG A 849 30.84 -26.14 -2.13
C ARG A 849 31.07 -25.47 -0.77
N GLY A 850 30.83 -26.22 0.30
CA GLY A 850 30.91 -25.73 1.68
C GLY A 850 29.79 -24.76 2.11
N HIS A 851 28.80 -24.50 1.25
CA HIS A 851 27.72 -23.53 1.48
C HIS A 851 26.31 -24.14 1.40
N PHE A 852 26.23 -25.45 1.18
CA PHE A 852 25.00 -26.19 1.00
C PHE A 852 24.82 -27.21 2.13
N ARG A 853 23.69 -27.15 2.83
CA ARG A 853 23.33 -28.12 3.87
C ARG A 853 22.43 -29.20 3.28
N MET A 854 22.97 -30.42 3.22
CA MET A 854 22.27 -31.60 2.68
C MET A 854 20.95 -31.90 3.42
N ASP A 855 20.79 -31.47 4.67
CA ASP A 855 19.60 -31.70 5.47
C ASP A 855 18.61 -30.52 5.47
N ARG A 856 19.00 -29.34 4.98
CA ARG A 856 18.24 -28.08 5.17
C ARG A 856 18.16 -27.15 3.98
N ASP A 857 18.87 -27.39 2.88
CA ASP A 857 18.86 -26.50 1.74
C ASP A 857 18.52 -27.28 0.46
N ALA A 858 17.66 -26.76 -0.40
CA ALA A 858 17.47 -27.21 -1.78
C ALA A 858 18.33 -26.37 -2.73
N LEU A 859 18.73 -26.95 -3.86
CA LEU A 859 19.39 -26.22 -4.94
C LEU A 859 18.41 -25.98 -6.07
N ILE A 860 18.29 -24.72 -6.49
CA ILE A 860 17.44 -24.30 -7.58
C ILE A 860 18.34 -23.72 -8.66
N CYS A 861 18.20 -24.15 -9.89
CA CYS A 861 18.90 -23.61 -11.04
C CYS A 861 17.88 -22.92 -11.93
N ARG A 862 18.05 -21.62 -12.17
CA ARG A 862 17.19 -20.84 -13.07
C ARG A 862 17.97 -20.49 -14.34
N ASN A 863 17.45 -20.91 -15.50
CA ASN A 863 17.90 -20.44 -16.80
C ASN A 863 16.75 -19.70 -17.51
N ASP A 864 17.02 -19.05 -18.65
CA ASP A 864 16.04 -18.22 -19.37
C ASP A 864 14.80 -18.97 -19.90
N ALA A 865 14.81 -20.32 -19.86
CA ALA A 865 13.74 -21.16 -20.41
C ALA A 865 13.03 -22.05 -19.35
N GLU A 866 13.73 -22.50 -18.31
CA GLU A 866 13.25 -23.46 -17.30
C GLU A 866 13.97 -23.32 -15.94
N SER A 867 13.27 -23.71 -14.87
CA SER A 867 13.85 -23.85 -13.52
C SER A 867 13.97 -25.32 -13.12
N GLN A 868 15.15 -25.76 -12.68
CA GLN A 868 15.37 -27.11 -12.15
C GLN A 868 15.58 -27.05 -10.63
N VAL A 869 14.99 -27.98 -9.89
CA VAL A 869 15.14 -28.07 -8.43
C VAL A 869 15.73 -29.43 -8.06
N PHE A 870 16.79 -29.40 -7.27
CA PHE A 870 17.46 -30.55 -6.72
C PHE A 870 17.16 -30.62 -5.21
N LEU A 871 16.41 -31.65 -4.83
CA LEU A 871 16.03 -31.90 -3.44
C LEU A 871 17.05 -32.86 -2.78
N PRO A 872 17.60 -32.50 -1.62
CA PRO A 872 18.61 -33.33 -0.97
C PRO A 872 18.09 -34.66 -0.45
N ALA A 873 16.84 -34.69 0.04
CA ALA A 873 16.23 -35.90 0.62
C ALA A 873 16.24 -37.08 -0.37
N LEU A 874 16.08 -36.81 -1.67
CA LEU A 874 16.17 -37.82 -2.73
C LEU A 874 17.58 -38.39 -2.88
N ASN A 875 18.59 -37.54 -2.68
CA ASN A 875 20.00 -37.91 -2.84
C ASN A 875 20.57 -38.57 -1.57
N MET A 876 20.09 -38.16 -0.38
CA MET A 876 20.41 -38.82 0.88
C MET A 876 19.91 -40.27 0.90
N GLN A 877 18.71 -40.54 0.37
CA GLN A 877 18.20 -41.92 0.19
C GLN A 877 19.06 -42.77 -0.74
N ARG A 878 19.82 -42.14 -1.65
CA ARG A 878 20.74 -42.82 -2.58
C ARG A 878 22.16 -42.93 -2.04
N GLY A 879 22.41 -42.56 -0.78
CA GLY A 879 23.74 -42.60 -0.16
C GLY A 879 24.72 -41.55 -0.70
N MET A 880 24.23 -40.52 -1.40
CA MET A 880 25.08 -39.48 -1.99
C MET A 880 25.41 -38.40 -0.96
N ASP A 881 26.69 -38.03 -0.83
CA ASP A 881 27.12 -36.89 -0.02
C ASP A 881 26.96 -35.54 -0.76
N ALA A 882 27.09 -34.44 -0.03
CA ALA A 882 26.90 -33.09 -0.55
C ALA A 882 27.90 -32.71 -1.65
N GLU A 883 29.16 -33.13 -1.53
CA GLU A 883 30.20 -32.81 -2.52
C GLU A 883 29.97 -33.57 -3.83
N THR A 884 29.55 -34.84 -3.74
CA THR A 884 29.19 -35.69 -4.86
C THR A 884 27.94 -35.16 -5.57
N LEU A 885 26.93 -34.72 -4.80
CA LEU A 885 25.74 -34.08 -5.37
C LEU A 885 26.14 -32.83 -6.15
N ILE A 886 26.89 -31.90 -5.55
CA ILE A 886 27.31 -30.67 -6.22
C ILE A 886 28.16 -30.96 -7.45
N ALA A 887 29.04 -31.96 -7.40
CA ALA A 887 29.90 -32.34 -8.52
C ALA A 887 29.11 -32.92 -9.70
N THR A 888 27.98 -33.58 -9.45
CA THR A 888 27.12 -34.20 -10.49
C THR A 888 26.09 -33.24 -11.08
N LEU A 889 25.95 -32.02 -10.54
CA LEU A 889 25.05 -31.00 -11.10
C LEU A 889 25.52 -30.55 -12.49
N PRO A 890 24.60 -30.33 -13.45
CA PRO A 890 24.94 -29.82 -14.78
C PRO A 890 25.64 -28.46 -14.72
N ASP A 891 26.62 -28.23 -15.59
CA ASP A 891 27.36 -26.97 -15.67
C ASP A 891 26.70 -26.03 -16.70
N PHE A 892 25.92 -25.06 -16.22
CA PHE A 892 25.19 -24.12 -17.06
C PHE A 892 25.92 -22.76 -17.10
N PRO A 893 26.44 -22.31 -18.25
CA PRO A 893 27.28 -21.10 -18.34
C PRO A 893 26.58 -19.76 -18.03
N ALA A 894 25.24 -19.75 -18.05
CA ALA A 894 24.42 -18.56 -17.83
C ALA A 894 23.34 -18.75 -16.74
N ALA A 895 23.31 -19.90 -16.07
CA ALA A 895 22.28 -20.15 -15.06
C ALA A 895 22.63 -19.51 -13.72
N THR A 896 21.62 -18.97 -13.06
CA THR A 896 21.73 -18.54 -11.66
C THR A 896 21.34 -19.70 -10.76
N TRP A 897 22.28 -20.12 -9.92
CA TRP A 897 21.99 -21.07 -8.86
C TRP A 897 21.36 -20.33 -7.69
N GLU A 898 20.51 -20.99 -6.94
CA GLU A 898 19.87 -20.48 -5.73
C GLU A 898 19.93 -21.58 -4.67
N ILE A 899 20.44 -21.24 -3.49
CA ILE A 899 20.41 -22.10 -2.30
C ILE A 899 19.20 -21.66 -1.48
N ALA A 900 18.23 -22.55 -1.28
CA ALA A 900 16.95 -22.25 -0.67
C ALA A 900 16.72 -23.10 0.57
N PRO A 901 16.31 -22.55 1.73
CA PRO A 901 15.96 -23.37 2.89
C PRO A 901 14.85 -24.34 2.52
N CYS A 902 14.99 -25.60 2.92
CA CYS A 902 14.09 -26.67 2.56
C CYS A 902 13.92 -27.66 3.70
N TRP A 903 12.68 -28.04 3.98
CA TRP A 903 12.35 -29.14 4.87
C TRP A 903 11.56 -30.18 4.10
N THR A 904 11.85 -31.46 4.32
CA THR A 904 11.21 -32.56 3.61
C THR A 904 10.59 -33.54 4.58
N TRP A 905 9.34 -33.90 4.34
CA TRP A 905 8.62 -34.92 5.09
C TRP A 905 8.36 -36.12 4.19
N ALA A 906 8.53 -37.32 4.74
CA ALA A 906 8.05 -38.55 4.17
C ALA A 906 6.59 -38.79 4.60
N VAL A 907 5.76 -39.13 3.62
CA VAL A 907 4.34 -39.40 3.79
C VAL A 907 4.03 -40.77 3.18
N GLU A 908 3.59 -41.70 4.02
CA GLU A 908 3.20 -43.06 3.64
C GLU A 908 1.72 -43.26 4.01
N GLY A 909 0.86 -43.47 3.01
CA GLY A 909 -0.59 -43.64 3.22
C GLY A 909 -1.25 -42.49 4.00
N GLU A 910 -2.05 -42.82 5.02
CA GLU A 910 -2.70 -41.88 5.94
C GLU A 910 -1.87 -41.60 7.22
N ALA A 911 -0.63 -42.08 7.31
CA ALA A 911 0.21 -41.87 8.48
C ALA A 911 0.63 -40.39 8.66
N ASN A 912 0.96 -40.00 9.89
CA ASN A 912 1.49 -38.67 10.19
C ASN A 912 2.80 -38.42 9.42
N PRO A 913 3.00 -37.21 8.86
CA PRO A 913 4.22 -36.88 8.12
C PRO A 913 5.45 -36.97 9.01
N LEU A 914 6.48 -37.70 8.57
CA LEU A 914 7.74 -37.85 9.28
C LEU A 914 8.80 -36.95 8.64
N LEU A 915 9.37 -36.04 9.42
CA LEU A 915 10.45 -35.18 8.94
C LEU A 915 11.70 -36.03 8.63
N VAL A 916 12.29 -35.85 7.45
CA VAL A 916 13.46 -36.62 7.01
C VAL A 916 14.74 -35.94 7.53
N ARG A 917 15.54 -36.63 8.36
CA ARG A 917 16.87 -36.16 8.78
C ARG A 917 17.98 -37.17 8.44
N GLY A 918 19.02 -36.68 7.77
CA GLY A 918 20.26 -37.42 7.55
C GLY A 918 20.09 -38.79 6.87
N MET A 919 21.14 -39.62 6.92
CA MET A 919 21.12 -41.00 6.38
C MET A 919 20.53 -42.03 7.35
N THR A 920 20.28 -41.67 8.62
CA THR A 920 20.02 -42.63 9.72
C THR A 920 18.56 -42.75 10.17
N ASP A 921 17.64 -41.89 9.72
CA ASP A 921 16.22 -42.07 10.04
C ASP A 921 15.62 -43.18 9.17
N ALA A 922 15.20 -44.24 9.85
CA ALA A 922 14.89 -45.57 9.34
C ALA A 922 13.65 -45.67 8.43
N ILE A 923 13.68 -45.05 7.25
CA ILE A 923 12.69 -45.30 6.18
C ILE A 923 13.06 -46.50 5.29
N LEU A 924 13.88 -47.42 5.84
CA LEU A 924 14.26 -48.71 5.24
C LEU A 924 13.62 -49.91 5.96
N SER A 925 12.65 -49.71 6.88
CA SER A 925 12.15 -50.80 7.73
C SER A 925 10.75 -51.34 7.40
N ALA A 926 10.12 -50.96 6.29
CA ALA A 926 8.81 -51.48 5.89
C ALA A 926 8.85 -52.31 4.59
N ASP A 927 9.84 -53.21 4.42
CA ASP A 927 9.51 -54.54 3.90
C ASP A 927 10.58 -55.58 4.29
N SER A 928 10.22 -56.43 5.22
CA SER A 928 11.01 -57.57 5.66
C SER A 928 10.86 -58.70 4.65
N ARG A 929 11.50 -58.58 3.48
CA ARG A 929 11.65 -59.72 2.55
C ARG A 929 12.82 -59.65 1.58
N ILE A 930 13.97 -59.10 2.00
CA ILE A 930 15.27 -59.39 1.34
C ILE A 930 16.33 -59.60 2.42
N ASN A 931 16.45 -60.84 2.90
CA ASN A 931 17.65 -61.29 3.59
C ASN A 931 18.73 -61.58 2.53
N GLY A 932 19.85 -60.87 2.61
CA GLY A 932 21.00 -61.04 1.71
C GLY A 932 22.25 -60.32 2.18
N SER A 933 22.66 -60.57 3.43
CA SER A 933 24.04 -60.55 3.96
C SER A 933 25.10 -59.65 3.28
N ALA A 934 25.50 -58.55 3.96
CA ALA A 934 26.83 -58.40 4.56
C ALA A 934 26.98 -57.04 5.29
N GLY A 935 27.19 -57.09 6.62
CA GLY A 935 27.88 -56.01 7.35
C GLY A 935 27.03 -55.05 8.19
N ALA A 936 26.30 -55.55 9.19
CA ALA A 936 25.81 -54.74 10.31
C ALA A 936 26.65 -55.03 11.56
N ILE A 937 27.35 -54.03 12.08
CA ILE A 937 27.68 -53.78 13.49
C ILE A 937 27.72 -52.24 13.56
N VAL A 938 26.93 -51.54 14.40
CA VAL A 938 27.23 -51.30 15.82
C VAL A 938 25.93 -51.01 16.60
N ASP A 939 25.84 -51.74 17.71
CA ASP A 939 24.98 -51.60 18.87
C ASP A 939 25.21 -50.25 19.58
N VAL A 940 24.15 -49.49 19.82
CA VAL A 940 24.19 -48.25 20.61
C VAL A 940 23.57 -48.54 21.97
N SER A 941 24.35 -49.19 22.83
CA SER A 941 24.08 -49.20 24.26
C SER A 941 25.35 -48.81 25.02
N HIS A 942 25.20 -47.74 25.82
CA HIS A 942 26.10 -47.22 26.86
C HIS A 942 27.13 -46.13 26.48
N ASN A 943 26.81 -44.91 26.91
CA ASN A 943 27.73 -43.81 27.23
C ASN A 943 28.42 -44.14 28.58
N PRO A 944 29.77 -44.05 28.73
CA PRO A 944 30.40 -42.85 29.33
C PRO A 944 31.86 -42.53 28.89
N LEU A 945 32.13 -41.25 28.60
CA LEU A 945 33.34 -40.45 28.90
C LEU A 945 34.79 -41.03 28.72
N PHE A 946 35.55 -40.33 27.85
CA PHE A 946 37.02 -40.04 27.83
C PHE A 946 38.08 -41.05 27.31
N GLN A 947 39.12 -40.43 26.69
CA GLN A 947 40.47 -40.87 26.22
C GLN A 947 40.55 -41.37 24.76
N GLU A 948 41.35 -40.82 23.85
CA GLU A 948 42.60 -40.00 23.88
C GLU A 948 42.53 -38.80 22.91
#